data_AF-A0A168JC16-F1
#
_entry.id   AF-A0A168JC16-F1
#
_cell.length_a   1.000
_cell.length_b   1.000
_cell.length_c   1.000
_cell.angle_alpha   90.00
_cell.angle_beta   90.00
_cell.angle_gamma   90.00
#
_symmetry.space_group_name_H-M   'P 1'
#
loop_
_entity.id
_entity.type
_entity.pdbx_description
1 polymer ?
#
loop_
_entity_poly.entity_id
_entity_poly.type
_entity_poly.pdbx_seq_one_letter_code
_entity_poly.pdbx_strand_id
1 'polypeptide(L)'
;MAVDSESKLASAPVVGKPQQSNQGFKVNGVRSVNTKSSIDTPVVSGGYSEIDGIADKFRRHLVIPIISKSTGASSWTALVPGSIITESGISVDTINDSISEKQDWRAGDVVTDTVTVRAVIGPRGLLLSSQQPDKLQKNTSVHLDESGSSANVSLVVQSDGTLEVHKTCSHDGIDENGRPWLERQNRFLETSIAVQETDIFVKPLRFTAEGETFSIDFPYLASQTLAQLAMAGMGGSLLLDTTSELLGEMAQNVWPKTATEAPRDFIEKAHFDRIDRRVAIARAAVPELGAIIDSSEIVLNGRTLLGFHSVMEQLRSHPAIDTISPTLIGEIHGDLNLHNILCCVGPSAKRPVALIDPRGVHLLSDFAKTRDFEPGDYAYELSKLKFSLSAFSEIRHGFLELQGQGTDFKISFKHHSGSETMRQADAGFFDALSTNAEFMKWIEMVEPAGFGALRKRVLLGEAANFVADAACALGRDTVHEVIPLFLIGLDKLNSVLAILNDTISEHKLDDWFARSGEQDTATGILAVQQSLLRGRAAAPLWDVLEIAVPSEQVAAMQGLLETLRGKCFPLHTNIYTSSTPNSKLEFPCLVIHGLQKAHGPTDAILSGVTHANAFFEASGVSDSVKSALRIISVQATGDGSGSFGRQGSKLLAPGPWGASPLELVLLTAQQLRFAKGGRWILDGTSFFVLSRKLEPLTSDVCVLTCPLTAEDISNPAQMAMREALAKCRVQAKPTQSSPEKPSIMPSGAVFLSTEVTTALTQSAKQGTQARGDVLTDIILAAKLDKGSWIRLYGAMGWAGDVDAAWSAAQKLVSVVAAEAELVSGGDKVAMYSFGSLEEYKSLVERAKSDPDMNSLAFLAATLAWREQWAIGE
;
A
#
# COMPACT_ATOMS: atom_id res chain seq x y z
N MET A 1 -7.64 6.43 33.93
CA MET A 1 -8.42 7.60 34.37
C MET A 1 -8.24 8.69 33.34
N ALA A 2 -9.36 9.26 32.90
CA ALA A 2 -9.55 9.97 31.65
C ALA A 2 -9.21 11.47 31.71
N VAL A 3 -9.26 12.08 30.51
CA VAL A 3 -9.49 13.50 30.17
C VAL A 3 -8.29 14.46 30.30
N ASP A 4 -7.72 14.92 29.17
CA ASP A 4 -7.97 16.29 28.67
C ASP A 4 -7.31 16.54 27.30
N SER A 5 -8.20 16.68 26.33
CA SER A 5 -8.04 17.37 25.04
C SER A 5 -7.94 18.89 25.25
N GLU A 6 -7.07 19.53 24.47
CA GLU A 6 -6.99 20.98 24.22
C GLU A 6 -6.75 21.94 25.40
N SER A 7 -5.65 22.70 25.35
CA SER A 7 -5.72 24.10 25.81
C SER A 7 -4.87 25.04 24.94
N LYS A 8 -5.59 25.86 24.17
CA LYS A 8 -5.16 27.14 23.61
C LYS A 8 -4.69 28.05 24.75
N LEU A 9 -3.56 28.74 24.59
CA LEU A 9 -3.20 29.86 25.45
C LEU A 9 -3.48 31.20 24.76
N ALA A 10 -4.34 31.96 25.42
CA ALA A 10 -4.80 33.29 25.08
C ALA A 10 -3.69 34.34 25.19
N SER A 11 -3.77 35.32 24.29
CA SER A 11 -3.02 36.58 24.28
C SER A 11 -3.39 37.52 25.44
N ALA A 12 -2.41 38.29 25.94
CA ALA A 12 -2.29 39.77 25.83
C ALA A 12 -1.36 40.34 26.96
N PRO A 13 -1.03 41.65 26.99
CA PRO A 13 0.18 42.22 26.38
C PRO A 13 1.03 43.04 27.37
N VAL A 14 2.31 43.29 27.08
CA VAL A 14 3.00 44.47 27.65
C VAL A 14 3.83 45.19 26.58
N VAL A 15 3.53 46.48 26.51
CA VAL A 15 3.98 47.51 25.58
C VAL A 15 5.41 47.96 25.90
N GLY A 16 6.21 48.17 24.84
CA GLY A 16 7.53 48.83 24.90
C GLY A 16 8.07 49.15 23.50
N LYS A 17 7.49 50.19 22.87
CA LYS A 17 7.95 50.90 21.65
C LYS A 17 9.28 51.66 21.92
N PRO A 18 9.91 52.33 20.92
CA PRO A 18 10.48 51.86 19.64
C PRO A 18 11.86 52.55 19.39
N GLN A 19 12.27 52.67 18.11
CA GLN A 19 13.37 53.49 17.52
C GLN A 19 14.63 52.67 17.15
N GLN A 20 15.31 52.88 16.01
CA GLN A 20 15.04 53.61 14.78
C GLN A 20 16.12 53.18 13.76
N SER A 21 15.68 52.91 12.52
CA SER A 21 16.24 53.41 11.25
C SER A 21 17.68 53.16 10.80
N ASN A 22 17.75 52.93 9.48
CA ASN A 22 18.75 53.40 8.50
C ASN A 22 19.84 52.40 8.10
N GLN A 23 19.71 51.82 6.90
CA GLN A 23 20.03 52.37 5.56
C GLN A 23 21.51 52.18 5.22
N GLY A 24 21.78 51.52 4.10
CA GLY A 24 23.14 51.28 3.63
C GLY A 24 23.22 50.71 2.21
N PHE A 25 22.79 51.54 1.26
CA PHE A 25 22.84 51.49 -0.20
C PHE A 25 24.16 51.02 -0.89
N LYS A 26 23.98 50.58 -2.16
CA LYS A 26 24.84 50.65 -3.39
C LYS A 26 25.52 49.36 -3.87
N VAL A 27 25.68 49.03 -5.17
CA VAL A 27 25.06 49.30 -6.50
C VAL A 27 26.12 48.94 -7.56
N ASN A 28 25.69 48.19 -8.59
CA ASN A 28 26.18 48.03 -9.98
C ASN A 28 27.49 47.31 -10.34
N GLY A 29 27.41 46.50 -11.43
CA GLY A 29 28.59 46.22 -12.28
C GLY A 29 28.56 45.12 -13.36
N VAL A 30 27.68 45.20 -14.36
CA VAL A 30 27.94 44.98 -15.82
C VAL A 30 28.46 43.62 -16.41
N ARG A 31 27.56 42.98 -17.19
CA ARG A 31 27.60 42.36 -18.55
C ARG A 31 28.83 41.65 -19.19
N SER A 32 28.43 40.63 -19.99
CA SER A 32 28.83 40.23 -21.38
C SER A 32 29.74 38.97 -21.49
N VAL A 33 29.65 37.99 -22.41
CA VAL A 33 28.83 37.63 -23.60
C VAL A 33 29.10 36.14 -23.98
N ASN A 34 28.09 35.46 -24.56
CA ASN A 34 28.01 34.23 -25.39
C ASN A 34 29.25 33.35 -25.72
N THR A 35 29.03 32.02 -25.69
CA THR A 35 29.33 31.11 -26.83
C THR A 35 28.41 29.88 -26.82
N LYS A 36 27.86 29.56 -28.00
CA LYS A 36 27.06 28.36 -28.29
C LYS A 36 27.99 27.16 -28.55
N SER A 37 27.64 25.99 -28.05
CA SER A 37 27.86 24.73 -28.78
C SER A 37 26.79 23.70 -28.41
N SER A 38 26.08 23.26 -29.43
CA SER A 38 25.06 22.21 -29.47
C SER A 38 25.66 20.81 -29.32
N ILE A 39 25.12 20.01 -28.40
CA ILE A 39 25.04 18.54 -28.52
C ILE A 39 23.67 18.10 -27.94
N ASP A 40 22.72 17.82 -28.84
CA ASP A 40 21.59 16.87 -28.66
C ASP A 40 22.21 15.45 -28.67
N THR A 41 21.83 14.41 -27.94
CA THR A 41 20.63 13.92 -27.19
C THR A 41 21.11 12.61 -26.46
N PRO A 42 20.29 11.81 -25.71
CA PRO A 42 18.92 12.00 -25.22
C PRO A 42 18.67 11.63 -23.74
N VAL A 43 17.57 12.20 -23.21
CA VAL A 43 16.53 11.59 -22.34
C VAL A 43 16.97 10.41 -21.46
N VAL A 44 17.33 10.71 -20.21
CA VAL A 44 17.16 9.75 -19.11
C VAL A 44 15.71 9.88 -18.66
N SER A 45 14.90 8.84 -18.94
CA SER A 45 13.61 8.63 -18.30
C SER A 45 13.82 8.68 -16.80
N GLY A 46 13.28 9.71 -16.13
CA GLY A 46 13.36 9.87 -14.69
C GLY A 46 12.61 8.74 -14.01
N GLY A 47 13.30 7.64 -13.75
CA GLY A 47 12.89 6.65 -12.76
C GLY A 47 12.75 7.36 -11.41
N TYR A 48 11.67 7.00 -10.71
CA TYR A 48 11.34 7.38 -9.32
C TYR A 48 11.91 8.74 -8.86
N SER A 49 11.09 9.79 -8.95
CA SER A 49 11.40 11.01 -8.22
C SER A 49 11.45 10.67 -6.72
N GLU A 50 12.35 11.29 -5.94
CA GLU A 50 12.39 11.11 -4.48
C GLU A 50 11.00 11.33 -3.82
N ILE A 51 10.13 12.07 -4.49
CA ILE A 51 8.76 12.40 -4.08
C ILE A 51 7.77 11.24 -4.27
N ASP A 52 8.01 10.34 -5.21
CA ASP A 52 7.15 9.14 -5.40
C ASP A 52 7.22 8.24 -4.15
N GLY A 53 8.33 8.27 -3.40
CA GLY A 53 8.49 7.58 -2.11
C GLY A 53 8.08 8.41 -0.88
N ILE A 54 7.58 9.63 -1.08
CA ILE A 54 7.10 10.54 -0.01
C ILE A 54 5.56 10.64 -0.03
N ALA A 55 4.94 10.43 -1.20
CA ALA A 55 3.50 10.49 -1.42
C ALA A 55 2.68 9.69 -0.38
N ASP A 56 3.14 8.50 -0.03
CA ASP A 56 2.51 7.61 0.95
C ASP A 56 2.74 8.04 2.40
N LYS A 57 3.73 8.89 2.68
CA LYS A 57 3.96 9.49 4.02
C LYS A 57 3.04 10.69 4.24
N PHE A 58 2.63 11.35 3.16
CA PHE A 58 1.66 12.45 3.19
C PHE A 58 0.22 11.95 2.95
N ARG A 59 -0.24 10.91 3.67
CA ARG A 59 -1.51 10.22 3.36
C ARG A 59 -2.80 11.06 3.37
N ARG A 60 -2.72 12.29 3.87
CA ARG A 60 -3.82 13.27 3.90
C ARG A 60 -3.80 14.23 2.69
N HIS A 61 -2.77 14.15 1.86
CA HIS A 61 -2.59 14.94 0.67
C HIS A 61 -2.88 14.10 -0.58
N LEU A 62 -3.47 14.76 -1.56
CA LEU A 62 -3.60 14.30 -2.92
C LEU A 62 -2.30 14.61 -3.66
N VAL A 63 -1.86 13.68 -4.51
CA VAL A 63 -0.66 13.85 -5.32
C VAL A 63 -1.08 14.28 -6.72
N ILE A 64 -0.54 15.41 -7.19
CA ILE A 64 -0.81 15.94 -8.52
C ILE A 64 0.51 15.96 -9.32
N PRO A 65 0.66 15.11 -10.36
CA PRO A 65 1.76 15.27 -11.30
C PRO A 65 1.52 16.52 -12.14
N ILE A 66 2.45 17.46 -12.11
CA ILE A 66 2.40 18.68 -12.90
C ILE A 66 3.00 18.38 -14.26
N ILE A 67 2.17 18.46 -15.29
CA ILE A 67 2.47 18.01 -16.65
C ILE A 67 2.24 19.21 -17.56
N SER A 68 3.29 19.66 -18.25
CA SER A 68 3.19 20.76 -19.20
C SER A 68 2.19 20.47 -20.32
N LYS A 69 1.30 21.42 -20.60
CA LYS A 69 0.35 21.33 -21.73
C LYS A 69 1.04 21.28 -23.09
N SER A 70 2.22 21.89 -23.23
CA SER A 70 2.92 22.03 -24.52
C SER A 70 3.86 20.87 -24.83
N THR A 71 4.46 20.25 -23.81
CA THR A 71 5.47 19.22 -23.99
C THR A 71 5.04 17.84 -23.49
N GLY A 72 3.98 17.75 -22.67
CA GLY A 72 3.59 16.51 -22.01
C GLY A 72 4.59 16.02 -20.95
N ALA A 73 5.68 16.76 -20.72
CA ALA A 73 6.70 16.41 -19.75
C ALA A 73 6.28 16.81 -18.33
N SER A 74 6.59 15.95 -17.36
CA SER A 74 6.42 16.27 -15.94
C SER A 74 7.51 17.23 -15.46
N SER A 75 7.09 18.32 -14.80
CA SER A 75 7.99 19.35 -14.26
C SER A 75 8.08 19.32 -12.73
N TRP A 76 6.97 19.03 -12.04
CA TRP A 76 6.84 19.06 -10.59
C TRP A 76 5.85 17.99 -10.10
N THR A 77 5.93 17.63 -8.81
CA THR A 77 4.91 16.85 -8.10
C THR A 77 4.38 17.68 -6.94
N ALA A 78 3.08 17.97 -6.93
CA ALA A 78 2.44 18.75 -5.87
C ALA A 78 1.66 17.86 -4.89
N LEU A 79 1.93 18.02 -3.61
CA LEU A 79 1.21 17.44 -2.48
C LEU A 79 0.17 18.45 -2.00
N VAL A 80 -1.10 18.17 -2.25
CA VAL A 80 -2.20 19.12 -2.05
C VAL A 80 -3.16 18.58 -0.99
N PRO A 81 -3.46 19.31 0.10
CA PRO A 81 -4.48 18.89 1.06
C PRO A 81 -5.80 18.60 0.35
N GLY A 82 -6.43 17.45 0.66
CA GLY A 82 -7.64 17.01 -0.04
C GLY A 82 -8.75 18.07 -0.07
N SER A 83 -8.93 18.80 1.04
CA SER A 83 -9.92 19.87 1.20
C SER A 83 -9.78 21.03 0.20
N ILE A 84 -8.59 21.29 -0.34
CA ILE A 84 -8.39 22.34 -1.36
C ILE A 84 -9.16 21.99 -2.64
N ILE A 85 -9.12 20.73 -3.06
CA ILE A 85 -9.83 20.27 -4.27
C ILE A 85 -11.28 19.96 -3.93
N THR A 86 -11.53 19.24 -2.84
CA THR A 86 -12.85 18.68 -2.54
C THR A 86 -13.83 19.67 -1.90
N GLU A 87 -13.34 20.67 -1.16
CA GLU A 87 -14.18 21.64 -0.43
C GLU A 87 -14.04 23.06 -0.97
N SER A 88 -12.82 23.50 -1.32
CA SER A 88 -12.58 24.86 -1.82
C SER A 88 -12.88 25.02 -3.32
N GLY A 89 -13.16 23.93 -4.03
CA GLY A 89 -13.57 23.93 -5.44
C GLY A 89 -12.48 24.36 -6.43
N ILE A 90 -11.21 24.34 -6.02
CA ILE A 90 -10.10 24.69 -6.91
C ILE A 90 -9.81 23.51 -7.84
N SER A 91 -9.84 23.77 -9.14
CA SER A 91 -9.61 22.72 -10.14
C SER A 91 -8.14 22.29 -10.21
N VAL A 92 -7.91 21.03 -10.59
CA VAL A 92 -6.57 20.48 -10.84
C VAL A 92 -5.88 21.23 -11.97
N ASP A 93 -6.62 21.67 -12.98
CA ASP A 93 -6.09 22.47 -14.09
C ASP A 93 -5.53 23.80 -13.61
N THR A 94 -6.23 24.49 -12.70
CA THR A 94 -5.75 25.76 -12.15
C THR A 94 -4.41 25.57 -11.44
N ILE A 95 -4.29 24.54 -10.59
CA ILE A 95 -3.03 24.25 -9.89
C ILE A 95 -1.92 23.89 -10.90
N ASN A 96 -2.23 23.04 -11.88
CA ASN A 96 -1.27 22.57 -12.88
C ASN A 96 -0.77 23.72 -13.76
N ASP A 97 -1.68 24.54 -14.29
CA ASP A 97 -1.35 25.69 -15.13
C ASP A 97 -0.48 26.67 -14.38
N SER A 98 -0.90 27.09 -13.18
CA SER A 98 -0.13 28.02 -12.33
C SER A 98 1.27 27.49 -12.05
N ILE A 99 1.42 26.20 -11.69
CA ILE A 99 2.73 25.62 -11.39
C ILE A 99 3.59 25.48 -12.65
N SER A 100 2.98 25.10 -13.78
CA SER A 100 3.70 24.86 -15.04
C SER A 100 4.22 26.14 -15.71
N GLU A 101 3.63 27.30 -15.43
CA GLU A 101 4.05 28.61 -15.96
C GLU A 101 5.38 29.10 -15.37
N LYS A 102 5.77 28.55 -14.22
CA LYS A 102 6.97 28.98 -13.48
C LYS A 102 7.98 27.85 -13.36
N GLN A 103 9.23 28.16 -13.67
CA GLN A 103 10.32 27.17 -13.61
C GLN A 103 10.76 26.86 -12.18
N ASP A 104 10.73 27.84 -11.28
CA ASP A 104 11.24 27.72 -9.90
C ASP A 104 10.19 28.18 -8.88
N TRP A 105 10.06 27.46 -7.77
CA TRP A 105 9.13 27.77 -6.69
C TRP A 105 9.86 27.95 -5.36
N ARG A 106 9.27 28.73 -4.45
CA ARG A 106 9.78 29.00 -3.09
C ARG A 106 8.63 28.96 -2.09
N ALA A 107 8.95 28.65 -0.83
CA ALA A 107 8.00 28.77 0.26
C ALA A 107 7.43 30.21 0.33
N GLY A 108 6.11 30.32 0.46
CA GLY A 108 5.36 31.57 0.45
C GLY A 108 4.90 32.03 -0.93
N ASP A 109 5.40 31.44 -2.02
CA ASP A 109 4.91 31.77 -3.36
C ASP A 109 3.42 31.42 -3.48
N VAL A 110 2.68 32.32 -4.13
CA VAL A 110 1.25 32.17 -4.39
C VAL A 110 1.07 31.31 -5.63
N VAL A 111 0.37 30.18 -5.49
CA VAL A 111 -0.05 29.34 -6.61
C VAL A 111 -1.37 29.87 -7.16
N THR A 112 -2.34 30.10 -6.27
CA THR A 112 -3.62 30.77 -6.55
C THR A 112 -3.97 31.71 -5.39
N ASP A 113 -4.98 32.57 -5.54
CA ASP A 113 -5.40 33.53 -4.51
C ASP A 113 -5.65 32.90 -3.12
N THR A 114 -5.95 31.60 -3.07
CA THR A 114 -6.23 30.85 -1.84
C THR A 114 -5.23 29.73 -1.56
N VAL A 115 -4.21 29.52 -2.40
CA VAL A 115 -3.21 28.44 -2.26
C VAL A 115 -1.79 28.98 -2.36
N THR A 116 -0.95 28.60 -1.42
CA THR A 116 0.47 28.94 -1.41
C THR A 116 1.35 27.70 -1.35
N VAL A 117 2.58 27.84 -1.83
CA VAL A 117 3.65 26.87 -1.58
C VAL A 117 4.04 26.99 -0.12
N ARG A 118 3.77 25.95 0.66
CA ARG A 118 4.18 25.85 2.06
C ARG A 118 5.67 25.54 2.17
N ALA A 119 6.12 24.57 1.36
CA ALA A 119 7.52 24.17 1.29
C ALA A 119 7.82 23.58 -0.09
N VAL A 120 9.10 23.67 -0.48
CA VAL A 120 9.66 22.97 -1.64
C VAL A 120 10.38 21.75 -1.09
N ILE A 121 10.10 20.56 -1.62
CA ILE A 121 10.65 19.29 -1.18
C ILE A 121 11.56 18.75 -2.29
N GLY A 122 12.85 18.62 -1.99
CA GLY A 122 13.84 18.20 -2.97
C GLY A 122 13.84 19.08 -4.24
N PRO A 123 14.25 18.55 -5.40
CA PRO A 123 14.40 19.35 -6.61
C PRO A 123 13.08 19.65 -7.34
N ARG A 124 12.01 18.86 -7.11
CA ARG A 124 10.76 18.90 -7.91
C ARG A 124 9.46 18.70 -7.12
N GLY A 125 9.50 18.85 -5.80
CA GLY A 125 8.34 18.60 -4.93
C GLY A 125 7.77 19.89 -4.36
N LEU A 126 6.44 20.01 -4.33
CA LEU A 126 5.76 21.16 -3.73
C LEU A 126 4.75 20.69 -2.70
N LEU A 127 4.90 21.14 -1.46
CA LEU A 127 3.87 20.99 -0.43
C LEU A 127 2.98 22.24 -0.46
N LEU A 128 1.70 22.07 -0.78
CA LEU A 128 0.75 23.17 -0.87
C LEU A 128 -0.09 23.31 0.41
N SER A 129 -0.62 24.51 0.65
CA SER A 129 -1.57 24.77 1.73
C SER A 129 -2.55 25.86 1.37
N SER A 130 -3.73 25.86 2.01
CA SER A 130 -4.68 26.97 1.92
C SER A 130 -4.12 28.23 2.62
N GLN A 131 -4.31 29.40 2.04
CA GLN A 131 -4.07 30.69 2.71
C GLN A 131 -5.10 30.90 3.84
N GLN A 132 -4.90 30.29 5.01
CA GLN A 132 -5.59 30.77 6.22
C GLN A 132 -4.72 31.80 6.93
N PRO A 133 -5.25 32.99 7.24
CA PRO A 133 -4.55 34.03 7.96
C PRO A 133 -4.63 33.76 9.47
N ASP A 134 -3.91 32.76 9.98
CA ASP A 134 -3.67 32.68 11.42
C ASP A 134 -2.25 32.24 11.75
N LYS A 135 -1.62 33.06 12.60
CA LYS A 135 -0.19 33.10 12.96
C LYS A 135 0.29 31.91 13.81
N LEU A 136 -0.35 30.75 13.72
CA LEU A 136 -0.08 29.58 14.58
C LEU A 136 -0.16 28.25 13.82
N GLN A 137 0.61 28.07 12.75
CA GLN A 137 0.98 26.72 12.27
C GLN A 137 2.43 26.69 11.75
N LYS A 138 3.37 26.70 12.69
CA LYS A 138 4.83 26.56 12.47
C LYS A 138 5.27 25.22 11.88
N ASN A 139 4.40 24.22 11.75
CA ASN A 139 4.88 22.86 11.50
C ASN A 139 4.73 22.46 10.03
N THR A 140 5.80 22.61 9.24
CA THR A 140 6.04 21.85 7.99
C THR A 140 6.24 20.35 8.24
N SER A 141 5.66 19.84 9.33
CA SER A 141 5.83 18.47 9.79
C SER A 141 4.56 17.66 9.68
N VAL A 142 4.74 16.37 9.39
CA VAL A 142 3.69 15.36 9.34
C VAL A 142 4.00 14.29 10.38
N HIS A 143 3.04 13.99 11.24
CA HIS A 143 3.16 12.87 12.17
C HIS A 143 3.20 11.56 11.38
N LEU A 144 4.16 10.69 11.69
CA LEU A 144 4.26 9.36 11.13
C LEU A 144 3.60 8.37 12.10
N ASP A 145 2.49 7.76 11.70
CA ASP A 145 1.71 6.79 12.51
C ASP A 145 2.42 5.41 12.63
N GLU A 146 3.75 5.38 12.50
CA GLU A 146 4.58 4.18 12.44
C GLU A 146 5.29 3.86 13.77
N SER A 147 5.13 4.69 14.82
CA SER A 147 5.80 4.47 16.11
C SER A 147 5.14 3.37 16.95
N GLY A 148 5.93 2.38 17.36
CA GLY A 148 5.53 1.32 18.31
C GLY A 148 5.95 1.59 19.76
N SER A 149 6.55 2.75 20.03
CA SER A 149 7.02 3.17 21.35
C SER A 149 6.33 4.46 21.80
N SER A 150 6.63 4.89 23.02
CA SER A 150 6.17 6.16 23.59
C SER A 150 6.78 7.41 22.92
N ALA A 151 7.64 7.25 21.91
CA ALA A 151 8.22 8.37 21.17
C ALA A 151 7.30 8.84 20.05
N ASN A 152 7.20 10.16 19.89
CA ASN A 152 6.54 10.79 18.76
C ASN A 152 7.53 10.90 17.59
N VAL A 153 7.10 10.52 16.38
CA VAL A 153 7.91 10.55 15.17
C VAL A 153 7.21 11.44 14.15
N SER A 154 7.93 12.42 13.61
CA SER A 154 7.41 13.31 12.58
C SER A 154 8.40 13.53 11.45
N LEU A 155 7.90 13.61 10.23
CA LEU A 155 8.67 14.01 9.05
C LEU A 155 8.62 15.53 8.93
N VAL A 156 9.76 16.22 8.88
CA VAL A 156 9.88 17.67 8.87
C VAL A 156 10.52 18.12 7.56
N VAL A 157 9.89 19.09 6.87
CA VAL A 157 10.53 19.79 5.74
C VAL A 157 11.39 20.94 6.26
N GLN A 158 12.68 20.89 5.97
CA GLN A 158 13.66 21.92 6.30
C GLN A 158 13.59 23.11 5.34
N SER A 159 14.22 24.23 5.73
CA SER A 159 14.20 25.48 4.95
C SER A 159 14.94 25.39 3.62
N ASP A 160 15.90 24.46 3.50
CA ASP A 160 16.61 24.13 2.27
C ASP A 160 15.88 23.11 1.38
N GLY A 161 14.70 22.64 1.83
CA GLY A 161 13.87 21.67 1.14
C GLY A 161 14.25 20.20 1.37
N THR A 162 15.22 19.94 2.23
CA THR A 162 15.52 18.58 2.69
C THR A 162 14.45 18.07 3.67
N LEU A 163 14.35 16.75 3.78
CA LEU A 163 13.46 16.09 4.72
C LEU A 163 14.25 15.46 5.86
N GLU A 164 13.79 15.68 7.08
CA GLU A 164 14.35 15.07 8.29
C GLU A 164 13.25 14.34 9.07
N VAL A 165 13.59 13.22 9.70
CA VAL A 165 12.70 12.52 10.65
C VAL A 165 13.07 12.96 12.06
N HIS A 166 12.15 13.63 12.74
CA HIS A 166 12.27 14.07 14.12
C HIS A 166 11.60 13.07 15.05
N LYS A 167 12.39 12.37 15.87
CA LYS A 167 11.90 11.43 16.90
C LYS A 167 12.12 12.06 18.28
N THR A 168 11.06 12.21 19.08
CA THR A 168 11.10 12.89 20.37
C THR A 168 10.32 12.15 21.45
N CYS A 169 10.80 12.20 22.69
CA CYS A 169 10.07 11.70 23.86
C CYS A 169 10.40 12.51 25.11
N SER A 170 9.39 12.81 25.92
CA SER A 170 9.52 13.62 27.14
C SER A 170 9.11 12.87 28.42
N HIS A 171 8.89 11.56 28.34
CA HIS A 171 8.49 10.74 29.48
C HIS A 171 9.11 9.35 29.41
N ASP A 172 9.19 8.65 30.54
CA ASP A 172 9.84 7.34 30.58
C ASP A 172 9.02 6.26 29.88
N GLY A 173 7.70 6.40 29.77
CA GLY A 173 6.85 5.38 29.16
C GLY A 173 6.74 4.12 30.02
N ILE A 174 6.12 3.07 29.48
CA ILE A 174 5.91 1.80 30.20
C ILE A 174 7.12 0.90 30.04
N ASP A 175 7.62 0.32 31.14
CA ASP A 175 8.89 -0.44 31.17
C ASP A 175 10.04 0.41 30.58
N GLU A 176 10.02 1.71 30.90
CA GLU A 176 10.98 2.73 30.45
C GLU A 176 11.04 2.94 28.93
N ASN A 177 10.12 2.36 28.13
CA ASN A 177 10.00 2.37 26.66
C ASN A 177 9.74 3.74 25.99
N GLY A 178 10.03 4.84 26.67
CA GLY A 178 10.00 6.21 26.16
C GLY A 178 11.39 6.80 26.05
N ARG A 179 11.63 7.90 26.77
CA ARG A 179 12.89 8.67 26.74
C ARG A 179 14.13 7.80 27.00
N PRO A 180 14.17 6.91 28.02
CA PRO A 180 15.37 6.10 28.28
C PRO A 180 15.79 5.23 27.09
N TRP A 181 14.84 4.63 26.37
CA TRP A 181 15.18 3.86 25.15
C TRP A 181 15.65 4.75 24.01
N LEU A 182 15.13 5.97 23.89
CA LEU A 182 15.60 6.91 22.87
C LEU A 182 17.04 7.36 23.15
N GLU A 183 17.39 7.62 24.40
CA GLU A 183 18.78 7.91 24.80
C GLU A 183 19.71 6.72 24.53
N ARG A 184 19.23 5.49 24.79
CA ARG A 184 19.98 4.27 24.46
C ARG A 184 20.20 4.09 22.97
N GLN A 185 19.17 4.35 22.15
CA GLN A 185 19.28 4.35 20.70
C GLN A 185 20.38 5.33 20.25
N ASN A 186 20.40 6.54 20.80
CA ASN A 186 21.46 7.51 20.50
C ASN A 186 22.85 6.97 20.84
N ARG A 187 23.03 6.39 22.04
CA ARG A 187 24.32 5.84 22.43
C ARG A 187 24.79 4.70 21.54
N PHE A 188 23.89 3.79 21.17
CA PHE A 188 24.22 2.74 20.21
C PHE A 188 24.74 3.34 18.90
N LEU A 189 24.03 4.34 18.35
CA LEU A 189 24.41 5.00 17.10
C LEU A 189 25.73 5.78 17.20
N GLU A 190 26.10 6.28 18.37
CA GLU A 190 27.37 6.99 18.59
C GLU A 190 28.56 6.04 18.77
N THR A 191 28.35 4.91 19.45
CA THR A 191 29.46 4.10 19.99
C THR A 191 29.64 2.74 19.34
N SER A 192 28.64 2.21 18.62
CA SER A 192 28.73 0.92 17.94
C SER A 192 29.81 0.90 16.87
N ILE A 193 30.65 -0.14 16.89
CA ILE A 193 31.67 -0.38 15.86
C ILE A 193 30.98 -0.69 14.53
N ALA A 194 29.91 -1.48 14.55
CA ALA A 194 29.14 -1.79 13.35
C ALA A 194 28.56 -0.52 12.71
N VAL A 195 28.03 0.43 13.50
CA VAL A 195 27.55 1.72 12.97
C VAL A 195 28.69 2.54 12.36
N GLN A 196 29.90 2.49 12.94
CA GLN A 196 31.04 3.24 12.41
C GLN A 196 31.58 2.65 11.10
N GLU A 197 31.68 1.32 11.01
CA GLU A 197 32.32 0.61 9.90
C GLU A 197 31.37 0.28 8.75
N THR A 198 30.06 0.29 8.99
CA THR A 198 29.04 0.00 7.98
C THR A 198 28.15 1.22 7.72
N ASP A 199 27.38 1.15 6.64
CA ASP A 199 26.33 2.12 6.31
C ASP A 199 24.92 1.52 6.47
N ILE A 200 24.80 0.34 7.11
CA ILE A 200 23.53 -0.37 7.31
C ILE A 200 22.57 0.38 8.24
N PHE A 201 23.10 1.09 9.23
CA PHE A 201 22.29 1.85 10.18
C PHE A 201 22.13 3.30 9.73
N VAL A 202 20.93 3.85 9.88
CA VAL A 202 20.67 5.27 9.62
C VAL A 202 21.32 6.11 10.73
N LYS A 203 22.33 6.90 10.36
CA LYS A 203 23.07 7.76 11.29
C LYS A 203 22.26 9.03 11.61
N PRO A 204 22.23 9.47 12.87
CA PRO A 204 21.54 10.68 13.26
C PRO A 204 22.28 11.92 12.71
N LEU A 205 21.52 12.96 12.38
CA LEU A 205 22.04 14.28 12.02
C LEU A 205 22.48 15.04 13.27
N ARG A 206 21.65 14.98 14.31
CA ARG A 206 21.83 15.67 15.59
C ARG A 206 20.90 15.07 16.64
N PHE A 207 21.22 15.31 17.90
CA PHE A 207 20.33 15.05 19.03
C PHE A 207 20.22 16.29 19.91
N THR A 208 19.10 16.39 20.62
CA THR A 208 18.82 17.49 21.54
C THR A 208 18.33 16.90 22.87
N ALA A 209 18.97 17.31 23.96
CA ALA A 209 18.55 16.98 25.32
C ALA A 209 18.21 18.27 26.06
N GLU A 210 16.92 18.60 26.16
CA GLU A 210 16.43 19.83 26.75
C GLU A 210 15.40 19.51 27.86
N GLY A 211 15.80 19.73 29.11
CA GLY A 211 14.96 19.46 30.28
C GLY A 211 14.50 18.00 30.32
N GLU A 212 13.18 17.79 30.29
CA GLU A 212 12.55 16.46 30.31
C GLU A 212 12.49 15.80 28.92
N THR A 213 12.81 16.52 27.85
CA THR A 213 12.69 16.06 26.46
C THR A 213 14.03 15.61 25.89
N PHE A 214 14.00 14.47 25.19
CA PHE A 214 15.11 14.00 24.35
C PHE A 214 14.60 13.82 22.91
N SER A 215 15.38 14.31 21.95
CA SER A 215 15.06 14.20 20.52
C SER A 215 16.26 13.77 19.70
N ILE A 216 16.02 13.02 18.63
CA ILE A 216 17.01 12.66 17.61
C ILE A 216 16.43 13.02 16.24
N ASP A 217 17.23 13.71 15.44
CA ASP A 217 16.92 14.04 14.05
C ASP A 217 17.68 13.09 13.13
N PHE A 218 16.98 12.44 12.19
CA PHE A 218 17.55 11.56 11.19
C PHE A 218 17.37 12.14 9.78
N PRO A 219 18.26 11.83 8.83
CA PRO A 219 17.96 12.08 7.43
C PRO A 219 16.75 11.25 7.01
N TYR A 220 15.84 11.83 6.23
CA TYR A 220 14.81 11.03 5.58
C TYR A 220 15.41 10.22 4.43
N LEU A 221 15.19 8.91 4.45
CA LEU A 221 15.48 8.02 3.34
C LEU A 221 14.16 7.73 2.61
N ALA A 222 14.09 8.02 1.31
CA ALA A 222 12.96 7.62 0.49
C ALA A 222 12.85 6.09 0.55
N SER A 223 11.87 5.57 1.29
CA SER A 223 11.81 4.15 1.65
C SER A 223 10.43 3.73 2.15
N GLN A 224 10.20 2.42 2.16
CA GLN A 224 9.09 1.79 2.88
C GLN A 224 9.65 0.83 3.92
N THR A 225 8.94 0.63 5.04
CA THR A 225 9.32 -0.45 5.94
C THR A 225 9.03 -1.79 5.27
N LEU A 226 9.82 -2.81 5.58
CA LEU A 226 9.60 -4.15 5.05
C LEU A 226 8.23 -4.70 5.52
N ALA A 227 7.74 -4.27 6.69
CA ALA A 227 6.38 -4.55 7.13
C ALA A 227 5.33 -3.94 6.19
N GLN A 228 5.50 -2.71 5.71
CA GLN A 228 4.58 -2.10 4.75
C GLN A 228 4.53 -2.87 3.43
N LEU A 229 5.69 -3.32 2.93
CA LEU A 229 5.75 -4.15 1.73
C LEU A 229 5.17 -5.56 1.96
N ALA A 230 5.39 -6.15 3.13
CA ALA A 230 4.78 -7.42 3.51
C ALA A 230 3.25 -7.30 3.57
N MET A 231 2.74 -6.26 4.23
CA MET A 231 1.32 -5.92 4.30
C MET A 231 0.70 -5.65 2.93
N ALA A 232 1.49 -5.15 1.98
CA ALA A 232 1.11 -4.96 0.59
C ALA A 232 0.98 -6.26 -0.22
N GLY A 233 1.40 -7.39 0.36
CA GLY A 233 1.44 -8.67 -0.32
C GLY A 233 2.63 -8.81 -1.28
N MET A 234 3.81 -8.26 -0.96
CA MET A 234 5.02 -8.40 -1.80
C MET A 234 5.39 -9.86 -2.14
N GLY A 235 4.84 -10.84 -1.42
CA GLY A 235 5.06 -12.27 -1.60
C GLY A 235 6.13 -12.82 -0.66
N GLY A 236 5.89 -14.03 -0.12
CA GLY A 236 6.76 -14.61 0.90
C GLY A 236 8.20 -14.83 0.46
N SER A 237 8.44 -15.20 -0.80
CA SER A 237 9.80 -15.39 -1.35
C SER A 237 10.62 -14.11 -1.31
N LEU A 238 10.12 -13.00 -1.86
CA LEU A 238 10.86 -11.75 -1.89
C LEU A 238 11.13 -11.21 -0.49
N LEU A 239 10.18 -11.40 0.43
CA LEU A 239 10.33 -11.06 1.85
C LEU A 239 11.46 -11.90 2.50
N LEU A 240 11.50 -13.21 2.24
CA LEU A 240 12.54 -14.10 2.73
C LEU A 240 13.91 -13.80 2.14
N ASP A 241 13.99 -13.55 0.84
CA ASP A 241 15.24 -13.23 0.16
C ASP A 241 15.84 -11.93 0.75
N THR A 242 15.00 -10.88 0.87
CA THR A 242 15.41 -9.60 1.47
C THR A 242 15.90 -9.75 2.92
N THR A 243 15.17 -10.52 3.75
CA THR A 243 15.58 -10.74 5.15
C THR A 243 16.80 -11.65 5.29
N SER A 244 16.92 -12.67 4.45
CA SER A 244 18.07 -13.58 4.44
C SER A 244 19.35 -12.86 4.04
N GLU A 245 19.32 -12.05 2.98
CA GLU A 245 20.47 -11.26 2.55
C GLU A 245 20.93 -10.27 3.62
N LEU A 246 19.99 -9.56 4.25
CA LEU A 246 20.25 -8.69 5.39
C LEU A 246 20.95 -9.45 6.54
N LEU A 247 20.44 -10.62 6.91
CA LEU A 247 21.01 -11.42 7.99
C LEU A 247 22.39 -11.99 7.64
N GLY A 248 22.64 -12.32 6.37
CA GLY A 248 23.97 -12.67 5.87
C GLY A 248 24.97 -11.51 6.03
N GLU A 249 24.56 -10.28 5.69
CA GLU A 249 25.40 -9.10 5.90
C GLU A 249 25.66 -8.83 7.39
N MET A 250 24.64 -8.96 8.24
CA MET A 250 24.79 -8.80 9.69
C MET A 250 25.73 -9.85 10.29
N ALA A 251 25.67 -11.10 9.80
CA ALA A 251 26.56 -12.19 10.19
C ALA A 251 28.04 -11.94 9.87
N GLN A 252 28.33 -11.12 8.86
CA GLN A 252 29.69 -10.74 8.50
C GLN A 252 30.15 -9.46 9.20
N ASN A 253 29.28 -8.46 9.27
CA ASN A 253 29.69 -7.07 9.50
C ASN A 253 29.18 -6.47 10.80
N VAL A 254 28.21 -7.10 11.47
CA VAL A 254 27.61 -6.59 12.71
C VAL A 254 27.95 -7.50 13.89
N TRP A 255 27.41 -8.72 13.93
CA TRP A 255 27.55 -9.61 15.08
C TRP A 255 29.00 -9.95 15.47
N PRO A 256 29.93 -10.18 14.51
CA PRO A 256 31.30 -10.54 14.85
C PRO A 256 32.10 -9.42 15.52
N LYS A 257 31.71 -8.14 15.37
CA LYS A 257 32.56 -6.98 15.69
C LYS A 257 32.94 -6.89 17.16
N THR A 258 32.02 -7.27 18.04
CA THR A 258 32.20 -7.23 19.50
C THR A 258 31.82 -8.56 20.13
N ALA A 259 31.92 -9.65 19.37
CA ALA A 259 31.61 -10.99 19.86
C ALA A 259 32.50 -11.36 21.07
N THR A 260 31.86 -11.67 22.18
CA THR A 260 32.47 -12.03 23.47
C THR A 260 31.72 -13.21 24.08
N GLU A 261 32.33 -13.88 25.06
CA GLU A 261 31.71 -15.03 25.73
C GLU A 261 30.38 -14.65 26.39
N ALA A 262 29.34 -15.43 26.10
CA ALA A 262 28.01 -15.22 26.65
C ALA A 262 27.96 -15.60 28.14
N PRO A 263 27.29 -14.80 29.00
CA PRO A 263 26.95 -15.21 30.35
C PRO A 263 26.12 -16.49 30.35
N ARG A 264 26.42 -17.43 31.26
CA ARG A 264 25.67 -18.69 31.36
C ARG A 264 24.18 -18.50 31.66
N ASP A 265 23.84 -17.39 32.32
CA ASP A 265 22.46 -17.02 32.68
C ASP A 265 21.79 -16.09 31.66
N PHE A 266 22.33 -15.99 30.44
CA PHE A 266 21.79 -15.10 29.41
C PHE A 266 20.30 -15.37 29.11
N ILE A 267 19.90 -16.63 28.92
CA ILE A 267 18.50 -16.98 28.61
C ILE A 267 17.57 -16.55 29.76
N GLU A 268 17.98 -16.79 31.01
CA GLU A 268 17.19 -16.38 32.19
C GLU A 268 16.95 -14.87 32.15
N LYS A 269 18.01 -14.07 31.98
CA LYS A 269 17.92 -12.61 31.99
C LYS A 269 17.19 -12.03 30.77
N ALA A 270 17.55 -12.49 29.58
CA ALA A 270 17.06 -11.93 28.32
C ALA A 270 15.60 -12.29 28.03
N HIS A 271 15.17 -13.47 28.48
CA HIS A 271 13.85 -14.01 28.17
C HIS A 271 12.98 -14.15 29.42
N PHE A 272 13.37 -14.95 30.41
CA PHE A 272 12.48 -15.31 31.51
C PHE A 272 12.24 -14.19 32.52
N ASP A 273 13.28 -13.50 33.00
CA ASP A 273 13.15 -12.34 33.88
C ASP A 273 12.39 -11.19 33.19
N ARG A 274 12.63 -11.04 31.88
CA ARG A 274 11.90 -10.07 31.04
C ARG A 274 10.41 -10.42 30.94
N ILE A 275 10.08 -11.69 30.73
CA ILE A 275 8.70 -12.19 30.74
C ILE A 275 8.06 -11.86 32.09
N ASP A 276 8.66 -12.26 33.20
CA ASP A 276 8.07 -12.09 34.54
C ASP A 276 7.83 -10.61 34.86
N ARG A 277 8.81 -9.75 34.59
CA ARG A 277 8.68 -8.30 34.80
C ARG A 277 7.53 -7.71 33.99
N ARG A 278 7.43 -8.03 32.70
CA ARG A 278 6.41 -7.45 31.82
C ARG A 278 5.03 -8.05 32.03
N VAL A 279 4.93 -9.33 32.36
CA VAL A 279 3.67 -9.95 32.76
C VAL A 279 3.14 -9.30 34.04
N ALA A 280 4.00 -8.99 35.02
CA ALA A 280 3.58 -8.28 36.22
C ALA A 280 3.01 -6.89 35.90
N ILE A 281 3.64 -6.14 35.00
CA ILE A 281 3.14 -4.84 34.51
C ILE A 281 1.79 -5.00 33.81
N ALA A 282 1.68 -5.94 32.87
CA ALA A 282 0.45 -6.20 32.12
C ALA A 282 -0.71 -6.61 33.03
N ARG A 283 -0.44 -7.51 33.98
CA ARG A 283 -1.40 -8.00 34.99
C ARG A 283 -1.92 -6.87 35.87
N ALA A 284 -1.06 -5.92 36.26
CA ALA A 284 -1.47 -4.79 37.07
C ALA A 284 -2.44 -3.85 36.33
N ALA A 285 -2.32 -3.75 35.01
CA ALA A 285 -3.16 -2.89 34.18
C ALA A 285 -4.44 -3.56 33.65
N VAL A 286 -4.42 -4.88 33.42
CA VAL A 286 -5.54 -5.66 32.85
C VAL A 286 -5.93 -6.78 33.81
N PRO A 287 -6.93 -6.56 34.70
CA PRO A 287 -7.31 -7.55 35.71
C PRO A 287 -7.75 -8.90 35.13
N GLU A 288 -8.40 -8.95 33.95
CA GLU A 288 -8.79 -10.22 33.33
C GLU A 288 -7.58 -11.11 33.02
N LEU A 289 -6.43 -10.51 32.69
CA LEU A 289 -5.19 -11.24 32.44
C LEU A 289 -4.72 -12.00 33.69
N GLY A 290 -5.00 -11.47 34.89
CA GLY A 290 -4.66 -12.14 36.15
C GLY A 290 -5.33 -13.52 36.29
N ALA A 291 -6.61 -13.63 35.92
CA ALA A 291 -7.32 -14.90 35.96
C ALA A 291 -6.74 -15.92 34.96
N ILE A 292 -6.30 -15.45 33.79
CA ILE A 292 -5.66 -16.30 32.76
C ILE A 292 -4.30 -16.80 33.27
N ILE A 293 -3.48 -15.91 33.85
CA ILE A 293 -2.16 -16.24 34.41
C ILE A 293 -2.26 -17.29 35.52
N ASP A 294 -3.23 -17.12 36.43
CA ASP A 294 -3.40 -17.96 37.61
C ASP A 294 -4.08 -19.31 37.29
N SER A 295 -4.58 -19.49 36.07
CA SER A 295 -5.24 -20.72 35.64
C SER A 295 -4.22 -21.85 35.45
N SER A 296 -4.57 -23.05 35.91
CA SER A 296 -3.74 -24.25 35.71
C SER A 296 -3.69 -24.72 34.27
N GLU A 297 -4.75 -24.42 33.50
CA GLU A 297 -4.89 -24.79 32.09
C GLU A 297 -5.69 -23.71 31.34
N ILE A 298 -5.40 -23.56 30.06
CA ILE A 298 -6.13 -22.69 29.12
C ILE A 298 -6.49 -23.49 27.88
N VAL A 299 -7.74 -23.43 27.45
CA VAL A 299 -8.18 -23.93 26.14
C VAL A 299 -8.07 -22.77 25.14
N LEU A 300 -7.21 -22.91 24.15
CA LEU A 300 -7.05 -21.94 23.06
C LEU A 300 -7.25 -22.63 21.72
N ASN A 301 -8.20 -22.14 20.92
CA ASN A 301 -8.53 -22.72 19.61
C ASN A 301 -8.79 -24.24 19.68
N GLY A 302 -9.40 -24.71 20.78
CA GLY A 302 -9.69 -26.12 21.03
C GLY A 302 -8.51 -26.96 21.53
N ARG A 303 -7.33 -26.38 21.73
CA ARG A 303 -6.16 -27.05 22.33
C ARG A 303 -6.05 -26.70 23.82
N THR A 304 -5.89 -27.70 24.67
CA THR A 304 -5.58 -27.50 26.09
C THR A 304 -4.09 -27.24 26.27
N LEU A 305 -3.75 -26.10 26.84
CA LEU A 305 -2.40 -25.62 27.15
C LEU A 305 -2.15 -25.72 28.65
N LEU A 306 -0.91 -25.98 29.02
CA LEU A 306 -0.47 -25.79 30.41
C LEU A 306 -0.57 -24.29 30.76
N GLY A 307 -1.02 -24.03 31.99
CA GLY A 307 -1.05 -22.69 32.57
C GLY A 307 0.33 -22.03 32.61
N PHE A 308 0.34 -20.69 32.63
CA PHE A 308 1.56 -19.89 32.51
C PHE A 308 2.64 -20.25 33.54
N HIS A 309 2.26 -20.37 34.82
CA HIS A 309 3.21 -20.72 35.87
C HIS A 309 3.84 -22.11 35.65
N SER A 310 3.04 -23.11 35.28
CA SER A 310 3.53 -24.47 35.06
C SER A 310 4.44 -24.58 33.85
N VAL A 311 4.12 -23.93 32.73
CA VAL A 311 4.98 -23.96 31.54
C VAL A 311 6.30 -23.24 31.80
N MET A 312 6.29 -22.11 32.51
CA MET A 312 7.52 -21.36 32.84
C MET A 312 8.42 -22.15 33.79
N GLU A 313 7.86 -22.80 34.81
CA GLU A 313 8.62 -23.67 35.72
C GLU A 313 9.28 -24.85 34.98
N GLN A 314 8.53 -25.50 34.09
CA GLN A 314 9.07 -26.61 33.30
C GLN A 314 10.14 -26.16 32.30
N LEU A 315 9.95 -25.02 31.64
CA LEU A 315 10.96 -24.46 30.73
C LEU A 315 12.26 -24.12 31.47
N ARG A 316 12.18 -23.40 32.59
CA ARG A 316 13.37 -23.02 33.40
C ARG A 316 14.16 -24.22 33.92
N SER A 317 13.47 -25.31 34.27
CA SER A 317 14.10 -26.53 34.78
C SER A 317 14.50 -27.52 33.68
N HIS A 318 14.23 -27.22 32.41
CA HIS A 318 14.48 -28.14 31.31
C HIS A 318 15.98 -28.22 30.99
N PRO A 319 16.60 -29.42 30.97
CA PRO A 319 18.05 -29.57 30.78
C PRO A 319 18.55 -29.07 29.41
N ALA A 320 17.68 -29.06 28.40
CA ALA A 320 18.02 -28.52 27.09
C ALA A 320 18.24 -26.99 27.07
N ILE A 321 17.79 -26.23 28.08
CA ILE A 321 18.05 -24.78 28.16
C ILE A 321 19.56 -24.51 28.17
N ASP A 322 20.31 -25.23 29.00
CA ASP A 322 21.77 -25.11 29.06
C ASP A 322 22.43 -25.47 27.72
N THR A 323 21.82 -26.39 26.96
CA THR A 323 22.35 -26.85 25.67
C THR A 323 22.11 -25.84 24.55
N ILE A 324 20.99 -25.11 24.59
CA ILE A 324 20.66 -24.12 23.55
C ILE A 324 21.23 -22.73 23.88
N SER A 325 21.70 -22.48 25.10
CA SER A 325 22.31 -21.21 25.51
C SER A 325 23.38 -20.72 24.53
N PRO A 326 23.42 -19.41 24.24
CA PRO A 326 24.42 -18.86 23.34
C PRO A 326 25.82 -19.05 23.92
N THR A 327 26.81 -19.23 23.05
CA THR A 327 28.23 -19.25 23.42
C THR A 327 28.86 -17.87 23.33
N LEU A 328 28.36 -17.04 22.40
CA LEU A 328 28.84 -15.69 22.14
C LEU A 328 27.68 -14.69 22.10
N ILE A 329 27.96 -13.49 22.58
CA ILE A 329 27.11 -12.30 22.45
C ILE A 329 27.93 -11.15 21.86
N GLY A 330 27.29 -10.25 21.12
CA GLY A 330 27.95 -9.12 20.48
C GLY A 330 27.00 -7.96 20.21
N GLU A 331 27.41 -7.05 19.34
CA GLU A 331 26.56 -5.96 18.87
C GLU A 331 25.35 -6.52 18.12
N ILE A 332 24.16 -6.13 18.57
CA ILE A 332 22.90 -6.42 17.88
C ILE A 332 22.05 -5.16 17.82
N HIS A 333 21.21 -5.06 16.80
CA HIS A 333 20.12 -4.11 16.65
C HIS A 333 19.14 -4.19 17.84
N GLY A 334 18.79 -5.39 18.31
CA GLY A 334 17.98 -5.58 19.53
C GLY A 334 16.49 -5.24 19.45
N ASP A 335 16.03 -4.64 18.35
CA ASP A 335 14.61 -4.59 17.97
C ASP A 335 14.42 -4.88 16.47
N LEU A 336 15.14 -5.87 15.94
CA LEU A 336 15.12 -6.20 14.52
C LEU A 336 13.79 -6.86 14.14
N ASN A 337 12.80 -6.07 13.76
CA ASN A 337 11.51 -6.53 13.28
C ASN A 337 11.22 -5.86 11.93
N LEU A 338 10.23 -6.38 11.17
CA LEU A 338 9.93 -5.87 9.82
C LEU A 338 9.65 -4.36 9.75
N HIS A 339 9.21 -3.72 10.84
CA HIS A 339 8.91 -2.29 10.88
C HIS A 339 10.18 -1.42 10.98
N ASN A 340 11.30 -2.02 11.39
CA ASN A 340 12.59 -1.34 11.58
C ASN A 340 13.59 -1.59 10.42
N ILE A 341 13.14 -2.27 9.37
CA ILE A 341 13.91 -2.54 8.15
C ILE A 341 13.35 -1.65 7.05
N LEU A 342 14.13 -0.67 6.59
CA LEU A 342 13.79 0.22 5.48
C LEU A 342 14.25 -0.37 4.16
N CYS A 343 13.33 -0.44 3.20
CA CYS A 343 13.59 -0.74 1.80
C CYS A 343 13.76 0.59 1.04
N CYS A 344 15.00 1.01 0.84
CA CYS A 344 15.34 2.31 0.25
C CYS A 344 15.13 2.32 -1.27
N VAL A 345 14.45 3.35 -1.77
CA VAL A 345 14.14 3.52 -3.18
C VAL A 345 14.68 4.85 -3.71
N GLY A 346 14.96 4.89 -5.01
CA GLY A 346 15.30 6.12 -5.74
C GLY A 346 16.80 6.39 -5.89
N PRO A 347 17.15 7.46 -6.63
CA PRO A 347 18.52 7.71 -7.08
C PRO A 347 19.50 8.11 -5.97
N SER A 348 19.01 8.56 -4.81
CA SER A 348 19.83 8.92 -3.65
C SER A 348 20.07 7.77 -2.67
N ALA A 349 19.38 6.64 -2.83
CA ALA A 349 19.58 5.47 -2.00
C ALA A 349 20.95 4.83 -2.30
N LYS A 350 21.82 4.82 -1.30
CA LYS A 350 23.21 4.31 -1.39
C LYS A 350 23.31 2.80 -1.30
N ARG A 351 22.31 2.20 -0.67
CA ARG A 351 22.18 0.78 -0.42
C ARG A 351 20.70 0.44 -0.46
N PRO A 352 20.35 -0.80 -0.72
CA PRO A 352 18.97 -1.16 -0.76
C PRO A 352 18.38 -1.15 0.66
N VAL A 353 18.81 -2.00 1.59
CA VAL A 353 18.17 -2.07 2.92
C VAL A 353 18.89 -1.15 3.92
N ALA A 354 18.17 -0.41 4.76
CA ALA A 354 18.75 0.28 5.92
C ALA A 354 17.99 -0.07 7.22
N LEU A 355 18.67 0.01 8.36
CA LEU A 355 18.14 -0.28 9.68
C LEU A 355 17.91 1.01 10.49
N ILE A 356 16.75 1.09 11.14
CA ILE A 356 16.36 2.18 12.02
C ILE A 356 15.95 1.65 13.39
N ASP A 357 15.98 2.52 14.39
CA ASP A 357 15.58 2.17 15.77
C ASP A 357 16.40 1.02 16.41
N PRO A 358 17.75 1.04 16.31
CA PRO A 358 18.55 0.08 17.05
C PRO A 358 18.47 0.38 18.55
N ARG A 359 18.22 -0.66 19.33
CA ARG A 359 17.92 -0.59 20.76
C ARG A 359 18.82 -1.49 21.60
N GLY A 360 19.47 -2.51 21.05
CA GLY A 360 20.20 -3.53 21.81
C GLY A 360 19.30 -4.35 22.75
N VAL A 361 19.87 -5.15 23.65
CA VAL A 361 19.10 -5.99 24.61
C VAL A 361 19.15 -5.40 26.02
N HIS A 362 18.03 -5.39 26.73
CA HIS A 362 17.99 -5.01 28.15
C HIS A 362 18.19 -6.25 29.04
N LEU A 363 19.43 -6.60 29.37
CA LEU A 363 19.81 -7.77 30.16
C LEU A 363 19.89 -7.48 31.66
N LEU A 364 20.18 -6.26 32.10
CA LEU A 364 20.42 -5.95 33.53
C LEU A 364 19.66 -4.72 34.05
N SER A 365 19.20 -4.83 35.31
CA SER A 365 18.44 -3.84 36.07
C SER A 365 19.21 -2.56 36.47
N ASP A 366 20.49 -2.45 36.14
CA ASP A 366 21.30 -1.24 36.40
C ASP A 366 21.20 -0.19 35.27
N PHE A 367 20.31 -0.42 34.29
CA PHE A 367 19.99 0.49 33.20
C PHE A 367 19.74 1.94 33.65
N ALA A 368 19.06 2.14 34.78
CA ALA A 368 18.80 3.46 35.36
C ALA A 368 20.07 4.27 35.65
N LYS A 369 21.24 3.61 35.80
CA LYS A 369 22.51 4.26 36.16
C LYS A 369 23.44 4.47 34.97
N THR A 370 23.54 3.51 34.05
CA THR A 370 24.52 3.59 32.96
C THR A 370 23.91 4.08 31.66
N ARG A 371 22.67 3.68 31.33
CA ARG A 371 22.02 3.86 30.01
C ARG A 371 22.86 3.37 28.82
N ASP A 372 23.84 2.50 29.06
CA ASP A 372 24.67 1.92 28.01
C ASP A 372 23.93 0.81 27.25
N PHE A 373 24.33 0.54 26.01
CA PHE A 373 23.81 -0.60 25.27
C PHE A 373 24.61 -1.86 25.65
N GLU A 374 23.90 -2.97 25.88
CA GLU A 374 24.51 -4.25 26.23
C GLU A 374 24.62 -5.17 24.99
N PRO A 375 25.70 -5.98 24.90
CA PRO A 375 25.82 -7.00 23.86
C PRO A 375 24.70 -8.03 24.01
N GLY A 376 24.22 -8.55 22.89
CA GLY A 376 23.14 -9.52 22.84
C GLY A 376 23.47 -10.72 21.96
N ASP A 377 22.66 -11.76 22.11
CA ASP A 377 22.67 -12.92 21.23
C ASP A 377 21.98 -12.59 19.91
N TYR A 378 22.59 -12.93 18.78
CA TYR A 378 22.02 -12.72 17.46
C TYR A 378 20.72 -13.53 17.27
N ALA A 379 20.52 -14.64 17.99
CA ALA A 379 19.25 -15.37 17.96
C ALA A 379 18.09 -14.54 18.53
N TYR A 380 18.37 -13.55 19.39
CA TYR A 380 17.38 -12.59 19.85
C TYR A 380 16.83 -11.77 18.67
N GLU A 381 17.67 -11.37 17.71
CA GLU A 381 17.23 -10.65 16.51
C GLU A 381 16.41 -11.53 15.57
N LEU A 382 16.88 -12.76 15.33
CA LEU A 382 16.13 -13.75 14.56
C LEU A 382 14.75 -13.99 15.18
N SER A 383 14.67 -14.01 16.51
CA SER A 383 13.42 -14.17 17.24
C SER A 383 12.48 -12.96 17.12
N LYS A 384 13.03 -11.74 16.99
CA LYS A 384 12.26 -10.51 16.75
C LYS A 384 11.74 -10.45 15.31
N LEU A 385 12.52 -10.90 14.35
CA LEU A 385 12.08 -11.04 12.96
C LEU A 385 10.96 -12.08 12.84
N LYS A 386 11.18 -13.28 13.38
CA LYS A 386 10.17 -14.34 13.39
C LYS A 386 8.90 -13.91 14.11
N PHE A 387 9.02 -13.20 15.24
CA PHE A 387 7.89 -12.57 15.94
C PHE A 387 7.06 -11.65 15.01
N SER A 388 7.72 -10.80 14.20
CA SER A 388 7.02 -9.92 13.26
C SER A 388 6.37 -10.63 12.06
N LEU A 389 6.82 -11.85 11.73
CA LEU A 389 6.25 -12.70 10.67
C LEU A 389 5.07 -13.55 11.17
N SER A 390 4.92 -13.72 12.49
CA SER A 390 4.09 -14.75 13.11
C SER A 390 2.90 -14.20 13.89
N ALA A 391 2.15 -13.28 13.29
CA ALA A 391 0.93 -12.61 13.79
C ALA A 391 1.10 -11.21 14.41
N PHE A 392 2.30 -10.79 14.80
CA PHE A 392 2.46 -9.49 15.47
C PHE A 392 2.01 -8.31 14.60
N SER A 393 2.38 -8.32 13.31
CA SER A 393 1.99 -7.26 12.38
C SER A 393 0.48 -7.24 12.17
N GLU A 394 -0.16 -8.41 12.08
CA GLU A 394 -1.61 -8.55 11.97
C GLU A 394 -2.36 -8.03 13.21
N ILE A 395 -1.82 -8.26 14.41
CA ILE A 395 -2.35 -7.70 15.67
C ILE A 395 -2.27 -6.17 15.61
N ARG A 396 -1.08 -5.62 15.30
CA ARG A 396 -0.83 -4.17 15.24
C ARG A 396 -1.73 -3.45 14.23
N HIS A 397 -2.13 -4.14 13.17
CA HIS A 397 -3.05 -3.59 12.17
C HIS A 397 -4.54 -3.91 12.44
N GLY A 398 -4.88 -4.51 13.59
CA GLY A 398 -6.27 -4.72 14.01
C GLY A 398 -7.00 -5.84 13.28
N PHE A 399 -6.28 -6.80 12.70
CA PHE A 399 -6.89 -7.95 12.01
C PHE A 399 -7.32 -9.08 12.94
N LEU A 400 -7.00 -8.98 14.22
CA LEU A 400 -7.31 -10.00 15.21
C LEU A 400 -8.77 -9.92 15.70
N GLU A 401 -9.42 -11.07 15.83
CA GLU A 401 -10.63 -11.29 16.60
C GLU A 401 -10.37 -12.26 17.76
N LEU A 402 -10.81 -11.87 18.96
CA LEU A 402 -10.79 -12.71 20.16
C LEU A 402 -12.22 -13.00 20.59
N GLN A 403 -12.54 -14.27 20.80
CA GLN A 403 -13.80 -14.76 21.37
C GLN A 403 -13.50 -15.62 22.61
N GLY A 404 -14.44 -15.66 23.55
CA GLY A 404 -14.30 -16.46 24.78
C GLY A 404 -13.92 -15.63 26.01
N GLN A 405 -14.00 -16.26 27.17
CA GLN A 405 -13.75 -15.66 28.49
C GLN A 405 -13.29 -16.75 29.49
N GLY A 406 -12.61 -16.33 30.55
CA GLY A 406 -12.16 -17.24 31.60
C GLY A 406 -10.96 -18.06 31.14
N THR A 407 -11.17 -19.35 30.88
CA THR A 407 -10.11 -20.30 30.46
C THR A 407 -10.32 -20.88 29.06
N ASP A 408 -11.37 -20.46 28.34
CA ASP A 408 -11.68 -20.94 26.99
C ASP A 408 -11.72 -19.76 26.02
N PHE A 409 -10.81 -19.79 25.06
CA PHE A 409 -10.58 -18.72 24.09
C PHE A 409 -10.49 -19.25 22.67
N LYS A 410 -10.96 -18.42 21.74
CA LYS A 410 -10.77 -18.59 20.32
C LYS A 410 -10.18 -17.33 19.72
N ILE A 411 -9.00 -17.46 19.12
CA ILE A 411 -8.33 -16.41 18.36
C ILE A 411 -8.46 -16.73 16.88
N SER A 412 -8.89 -15.74 16.10
CA SER A 412 -8.90 -15.81 14.64
C SER A 412 -8.42 -14.49 14.04
N PHE A 413 -7.71 -14.57 12.93
CA PHE A 413 -7.33 -13.39 12.15
C PHE A 413 -8.25 -13.22 10.95
N LYS A 414 -8.78 -12.01 10.77
CA LYS A 414 -9.38 -11.57 9.51
C LYS A 414 -8.34 -11.66 8.41
N HIS A 415 -8.77 -12.16 7.27
CA HIS A 415 -7.89 -12.33 6.14
C HIS A 415 -7.46 -10.98 5.52
N HIS A 416 -6.17 -10.81 5.23
CA HIS A 416 -5.64 -9.78 4.36
C HIS A 416 -4.47 -10.33 3.52
N SER A 417 -4.18 -9.68 2.39
CA SER A 417 -3.12 -10.08 1.44
C SER A 417 -1.75 -10.27 2.10
N GLY A 418 -1.39 -9.34 2.99
CA GLY A 418 -0.17 -9.41 3.77
C GLY A 418 -0.06 -10.61 4.72
N SER A 419 -1.18 -11.15 5.25
CA SER A 419 -1.10 -12.31 6.17
C SER A 419 -0.56 -13.52 5.43
N GLU A 420 -0.97 -13.69 4.17
CA GLU A 420 -0.48 -14.79 3.35
C GLU A 420 1.02 -14.63 3.04
N THR A 421 1.46 -13.41 2.73
CA THR A 421 2.89 -13.12 2.55
C THR A 421 3.70 -13.44 3.79
N MET A 422 3.25 -13.00 4.97
CA MET A 422 3.92 -13.24 6.24
C MET A 422 3.90 -14.72 6.64
N ARG A 423 2.77 -15.43 6.46
CA ARG A 423 2.68 -16.88 6.70
C ARG A 423 3.64 -17.69 5.83
N GLN A 424 3.67 -17.39 4.52
CA GLN A 424 4.60 -18.04 3.60
C GLN A 424 6.05 -17.81 4.03
N ALA A 425 6.38 -16.58 4.45
CA ALA A 425 7.70 -16.25 4.95
C ALA A 425 8.00 -16.93 6.29
N ASP A 426 7.08 -16.94 7.26
CA ASP A 426 7.26 -17.62 8.54
C ASP A 426 7.53 -19.12 8.36
N ALA A 427 6.79 -19.78 7.46
CA ALA A 427 6.95 -21.20 7.14
C ALA A 427 8.31 -21.51 6.49
N GLY A 428 8.85 -20.61 5.66
CA GLY A 428 10.13 -20.76 4.98
C GLY A 428 11.33 -20.16 5.71
N PHE A 429 11.13 -19.53 6.87
CA PHE A 429 12.15 -18.72 7.56
C PHE A 429 13.45 -19.49 7.83
N PHE A 430 13.36 -20.65 8.48
CA PHE A 430 14.55 -21.44 8.81
C PHE A 430 15.22 -22.05 7.56
N ASP A 431 14.44 -22.41 6.54
CA ASP A 431 14.97 -22.96 5.29
C ASP A 431 15.80 -21.88 4.58
N ALA A 432 15.28 -20.65 4.46
CA ALA A 432 15.98 -19.53 3.85
C ALA A 432 17.31 -19.20 4.55
N LEU A 433 17.33 -19.23 5.89
CA LEU A 433 18.57 -19.05 6.67
C LEU A 433 19.57 -20.18 6.42
N SER A 434 19.11 -21.43 6.41
CA SER A 434 19.99 -22.59 6.20
C SER A 434 20.62 -22.64 4.81
N THR A 435 20.00 -21.98 3.82
CA THR A 435 20.54 -21.85 2.46
C THR A 435 21.48 -20.67 2.26
N ASN A 436 21.55 -19.73 3.22
CA ASN A 436 22.42 -18.57 3.13
C ASN A 436 23.85 -18.93 3.56
N ALA A 437 24.78 -18.92 2.61
CA ALA A 437 26.15 -19.35 2.84
C ALA A 437 26.90 -18.51 3.88
N GLU A 438 26.71 -17.19 3.87
CA GLU A 438 27.42 -16.27 4.76
C GLU A 438 26.90 -16.36 6.20
N PHE A 439 25.59 -16.49 6.34
CA PHE A 439 24.97 -16.78 7.63
C PHE A 439 25.43 -18.14 8.17
N MET A 440 25.38 -19.21 7.36
CA MET A 440 25.77 -20.54 7.81
C MET A 440 27.23 -20.64 8.21
N LYS A 441 28.12 -19.92 7.52
CA LYS A 441 29.54 -19.81 7.90
C LYS A 441 29.72 -19.22 9.31
N TRP A 442 28.91 -18.23 9.69
CA TRP A 442 28.88 -17.70 11.04
C TRP A 442 28.35 -18.75 12.03
N ILE A 443 27.25 -19.43 11.70
CA ILE A 443 26.65 -20.48 12.56
C ILE A 443 27.62 -21.62 12.83
N GLU A 444 28.33 -22.11 11.81
CA GLU A 444 29.33 -23.17 11.98
C GLU A 444 30.46 -22.79 12.95
N MET A 445 30.75 -21.49 13.08
CA MET A 445 31.77 -20.98 13.99
C MET A 445 31.27 -20.83 15.43
N VAL A 446 30.00 -20.45 15.63
CA VAL A 446 29.50 -20.01 16.95
C VAL A 446 28.47 -20.94 17.59
N GLU A 447 27.86 -21.85 16.83
CA GLU A 447 26.88 -22.83 17.33
C GLU A 447 27.47 -24.25 17.36
N PRO A 448 28.16 -24.66 18.44
CA PRO A 448 28.71 -26.01 18.53
C PRO A 448 27.64 -27.10 18.54
N ALA A 449 26.43 -26.78 19.00
CA ALA A 449 25.27 -27.68 18.97
C ALA A 449 24.52 -27.67 17.61
N GLY A 450 25.01 -26.87 16.65
CA GLY A 450 24.49 -26.79 15.28
C GLY A 450 23.19 -25.99 15.14
N PHE A 451 22.75 -25.85 13.89
CA PHE A 451 21.58 -25.05 13.51
C PHE A 451 20.26 -25.48 14.20
N GLY A 452 20.14 -26.76 14.57
CA GLY A 452 18.98 -27.25 15.31
C GLY A 452 18.84 -26.64 16.71
N ALA A 453 19.96 -26.38 17.41
CA ALA A 453 19.95 -25.71 18.71
C ALA A 453 19.58 -24.23 18.58
N LEU A 454 20.13 -23.55 17.56
CA LEU A 454 19.76 -22.19 17.21
C LEU A 454 18.25 -22.07 16.95
N ARG A 455 17.66 -22.98 16.16
CA ARG A 455 16.22 -23.01 15.90
C ARG A 455 15.41 -23.05 17.19
N LYS A 456 15.77 -23.94 18.13
CA LYS A 456 15.11 -24.05 19.44
C LYS A 456 15.24 -22.74 20.25
N ARG A 457 16.42 -22.09 20.22
CA ARG A 457 16.65 -20.80 20.88
C ARG A 457 15.84 -19.65 20.26
N VAL A 458 15.74 -19.59 18.93
CA VAL A 458 14.93 -18.59 18.21
C VAL A 458 13.44 -18.73 18.57
N LEU A 459 12.91 -19.95 18.62
CA LEU A 459 11.51 -20.21 18.99
C LEU A 459 11.21 -19.82 20.44
N LEU A 460 12.14 -20.06 21.37
CA LEU A 460 12.03 -19.59 22.74
C LEU A 460 11.98 -18.05 22.80
N GLY A 461 12.89 -17.37 22.07
CA GLY A 461 12.90 -15.91 22.00
C GLY A 461 11.63 -15.33 21.39
N GLU A 462 11.06 -15.98 20.38
CA GLU A 462 9.81 -15.58 19.73
C GLU A 462 8.64 -15.65 20.71
N ALA A 463 8.50 -16.77 21.43
CA ALA A 463 7.50 -16.94 22.48
C ALA A 463 7.64 -15.87 23.57
N ALA A 464 8.88 -15.61 24.00
CA ALA A 464 9.17 -14.58 24.99
C ALA A 464 8.81 -13.18 24.48
N ASN A 465 9.05 -12.87 23.20
CA ASN A 465 8.66 -11.58 22.61
C ASN A 465 7.15 -11.37 22.61
N PHE A 466 6.33 -12.39 22.31
CA PHE A 466 4.86 -12.28 22.41
C PHE A 466 4.37 -11.96 23.81
N VAL A 467 4.81 -12.74 24.80
CA VAL A 467 4.42 -12.51 26.19
C VAL A 467 4.92 -11.14 26.68
N ALA A 468 6.14 -10.76 26.30
CA ALA A 468 6.75 -9.49 26.67
C ALA A 468 6.11 -8.28 25.97
N ASP A 469 5.51 -8.42 24.79
CA ASP A 469 4.87 -7.27 24.10
C ASP A 469 3.50 -6.92 24.70
N ALA A 470 2.89 -7.81 25.47
CA ALA A 470 1.63 -7.55 26.18
C ALA A 470 1.72 -6.28 27.06
N ALA A 471 2.86 -6.04 27.73
CA ALA A 471 3.06 -4.79 28.48
C ALA A 471 3.27 -3.57 27.57
N CYS A 472 3.89 -3.74 26.41
CA CYS A 472 4.13 -2.65 25.46
C CYS A 472 2.83 -2.14 24.83
N ALA A 473 1.82 -3.01 24.62
CA ALA A 473 0.50 -2.63 24.14
C ALA A 473 -0.21 -1.59 25.02
N LEU A 474 0.05 -1.59 26.33
CA LEU A 474 -0.48 -0.58 27.26
C LEU A 474 -0.01 0.84 26.94
N GLY A 475 1.18 0.98 26.35
CA GLY A 475 1.78 2.28 26.03
C GLY A 475 1.33 2.85 24.69
N ARG A 476 0.51 2.11 23.93
CA ARG A 476 0.04 2.44 22.59
C ARG A 476 -1.46 2.75 22.52
N ASP A 477 -2.14 2.88 23.66
CA ASP A 477 -3.61 2.91 23.78
C ASP A 477 -4.30 1.66 23.16
N THR A 478 -3.56 0.55 22.99
CA THR A 478 -4.05 -0.71 22.43
C THR A 478 -4.24 -1.79 23.49
N VAL A 479 -4.85 -1.42 24.63
CA VAL A 479 -5.09 -2.34 25.76
C VAL A 479 -5.81 -3.64 25.34
N HIS A 480 -6.63 -3.58 24.29
CA HIS A 480 -7.32 -4.73 23.71
C HIS A 480 -6.38 -5.80 23.08
N GLU A 481 -5.12 -5.47 22.82
CA GLU A 481 -4.09 -6.40 22.30
C GLU A 481 -3.41 -7.22 23.41
N VAL A 482 -3.53 -6.81 24.68
CA VAL A 482 -2.77 -7.37 25.82
C VAL A 482 -3.05 -8.87 26.01
N ILE A 483 -4.34 -9.25 26.11
CA ILE A 483 -4.75 -10.65 26.30
C ILE A 483 -4.37 -11.51 25.08
N PRO A 484 -4.67 -11.09 23.83
CA PRO A 484 -4.20 -11.81 22.65
C PRO A 484 -2.70 -12.06 22.61
N LEU A 485 -1.87 -11.02 22.78
CA LEU A 485 -0.40 -11.16 22.77
C LEU A 485 0.06 -12.18 23.82
N PHE A 486 -0.54 -12.15 25.02
CA PHE A 486 -0.24 -13.11 26.07
C PHE A 486 -0.67 -14.54 25.72
N LEU A 487 -1.91 -14.75 25.28
CA LEU A 487 -2.42 -16.08 24.91
C LEU A 487 -1.60 -16.70 23.78
N ILE A 488 -1.22 -15.89 22.80
CA ILE A 488 -0.38 -16.31 21.69
C ILE A 488 1.01 -16.73 22.18
N GLY A 489 1.61 -15.92 23.06
CA GLY A 489 2.87 -16.24 23.70
C GLY A 489 2.80 -17.51 24.54
N LEU A 490 1.69 -17.73 25.27
CA LEU A 490 1.47 -18.92 26.08
C LEU A 490 1.43 -20.21 25.24
N ASP A 491 0.75 -20.20 24.09
CA ASP A 491 0.77 -21.35 23.17
C ASP A 491 2.17 -21.60 22.60
N LYS A 492 2.89 -20.54 22.25
CA LYS A 492 4.27 -20.67 21.76
C LYS A 492 5.22 -21.21 22.85
N LEU A 493 5.07 -20.79 24.11
CA LEU A 493 5.82 -21.36 25.23
C LEU A 493 5.53 -22.87 25.41
N ASN A 494 4.25 -23.26 25.34
CA ASN A 494 3.85 -24.67 25.37
C ASN A 494 4.44 -25.47 24.20
N SER A 495 4.47 -24.87 23.00
CA SER A 495 5.07 -25.47 21.81
C SER A 495 6.58 -25.63 21.95
N VAL A 496 7.29 -24.63 22.49
CA VAL A 496 8.72 -24.71 22.79
C VAL A 496 8.99 -25.85 23.77
N LEU A 497 8.22 -25.96 24.86
CA LEU A 497 8.35 -27.05 25.82
C LEU A 497 8.15 -28.42 25.16
N ALA A 498 7.17 -28.56 24.27
CA ALA A 498 6.95 -29.80 23.53
C ALA A 498 8.13 -30.16 22.59
N ILE A 499 8.70 -29.16 21.92
CA ILE A 499 9.88 -29.28 21.04
C ILE A 499 11.15 -29.65 21.84
N LEU A 500 11.31 -29.09 23.05
CA LEU A 500 12.44 -29.42 23.92
C LEU A 500 12.36 -30.85 24.46
N ASN A 501 11.14 -31.35 24.70
CA ASN A 501 10.87 -32.74 25.07
C ASN A 501 10.85 -33.72 23.88
N ASP A 502 11.06 -33.25 22.64
CA ASP A 502 10.94 -34.02 21.39
C ASP A 502 9.60 -34.78 21.25
N THR A 503 8.52 -34.22 21.80
CA THR A 503 7.19 -34.88 21.88
C THR A 503 6.28 -34.57 20.70
N ILE A 504 6.53 -33.49 19.95
CA ILE A 504 5.73 -33.06 18.78
C ILE A 504 6.63 -32.29 17.79
N SER A 505 6.29 -32.31 16.50
CA SER A 505 6.75 -31.32 15.52
C SER A 505 6.13 -29.93 15.78
N GLU A 506 6.89 -28.85 15.60
CA GLU A 506 6.49 -27.44 15.77
C GLU A 506 5.01 -27.17 15.39
N HIS A 507 4.25 -26.56 16.33
CA HIS A 507 2.87 -26.17 16.05
C HIS A 507 2.87 -25.05 15.02
N LYS A 508 2.34 -25.33 13.83
CA LYS A 508 2.23 -24.36 12.76
C LYS A 508 1.09 -23.39 13.06
N LEU A 509 1.34 -22.10 12.84
CA LEU A 509 0.35 -21.01 12.95
C LEU A 509 -0.90 -21.23 12.07
N ASP A 510 -0.83 -22.15 11.10
CA ASP A 510 -1.91 -22.50 10.16
C ASP A 510 -3.27 -22.78 10.85
N ASP A 511 -3.28 -23.21 12.11
CA ASP A 511 -4.51 -23.50 12.87
C ASP A 511 -5.20 -22.25 13.45
N TRP A 512 -4.54 -21.08 13.44
CA TRP A 512 -5.07 -19.83 14.02
C TRP A 512 -5.67 -18.87 12.99
N PHE A 513 -5.26 -19.06 11.75
CA PHE A 513 -5.88 -18.39 10.61
C PHE A 513 -7.04 -19.24 10.17
N ALA A 514 -8.17 -18.62 9.83
CA ALA A 514 -9.26 -19.36 9.21
C ALA A 514 -8.70 -20.14 8.01
N ARG A 515 -8.72 -21.48 8.08
CA ARG A 515 -8.24 -22.33 6.97
C ARG A 515 -8.92 -21.86 5.70
N SER A 516 -8.11 -21.59 4.68
CA SER A 516 -8.50 -21.15 3.35
C SER A 516 -9.64 -22.02 2.82
N GLY A 517 -10.85 -21.50 2.97
CA GLY A 517 -12.09 -22.08 2.50
C GLY A 517 -13.14 -21.01 2.19
N GLU A 518 -13.09 -19.83 2.84
CA GLU A 518 -14.10 -18.77 2.62
C GLU A 518 -13.56 -17.31 2.69
N GLN A 519 -12.26 -17.10 2.74
CA GLN A 519 -11.69 -15.75 2.77
C GLN A 519 -10.47 -15.65 1.84
N ASP A 520 -10.77 -15.48 0.55
CA ASP A 520 -9.77 -15.18 -0.47
C ASP A 520 -9.18 -13.79 -0.19
N THR A 521 -7.85 -13.70 -0.10
CA THR A 521 -7.14 -12.50 -0.55
C THR A 521 -7.70 -12.28 -1.93
N ALA A 522 -8.30 -11.12 -2.19
CA ALA A 522 -9.05 -10.95 -3.41
C ALA A 522 -8.17 -11.42 -4.57
N THR A 523 -8.56 -12.52 -5.24
CA THR A 523 -7.75 -13.18 -6.29
C THR A 523 -7.26 -12.16 -7.32
N GLY A 524 -8.00 -11.06 -7.46
CA GLY A 524 -7.58 -9.82 -8.08
C GLY A 524 -6.18 -9.32 -7.69
N ILE A 525 -5.93 -9.03 -6.42
CA ILE A 525 -4.61 -8.57 -5.92
C ILE A 525 -3.51 -9.55 -6.29
N LEU A 526 -3.74 -10.85 -6.09
CA LEU A 526 -2.78 -11.88 -6.50
C LEU A 526 -2.53 -11.88 -8.01
N ALA A 527 -3.57 -11.66 -8.83
CA ALA A 527 -3.42 -11.56 -10.28
C ALA A 527 -2.63 -10.31 -10.70
N VAL A 528 -2.89 -9.15 -10.06
CA VAL A 528 -2.11 -7.91 -10.28
C VAL A 528 -0.64 -8.14 -9.91
N GLN A 529 -0.39 -8.68 -8.72
CA GLN A 529 0.95 -9.02 -8.23
C GLN A 529 1.65 -10.03 -9.13
N GLN A 530 0.97 -11.07 -9.63
CA GLN A 530 1.57 -12.02 -10.56
C GLN A 530 1.95 -11.35 -11.88
N SER A 531 1.10 -10.47 -12.42
CA SER A 531 1.37 -9.74 -13.67
C SER A 531 2.59 -8.83 -13.54
N LEU A 532 2.76 -8.16 -12.39
CA LEU A 532 3.80 -7.14 -12.21
C LEU A 532 5.06 -7.66 -11.50
N LEU A 533 4.94 -8.58 -10.54
CA LEU A 533 6.04 -9.13 -9.74
C LEU A 533 6.56 -10.49 -10.22
N ARG A 534 5.78 -11.38 -10.85
CA ARG A 534 6.31 -12.72 -11.23
C ARG A 534 7.13 -12.76 -12.53
N GLY A 535 7.47 -11.60 -13.06
CA GLY A 535 8.69 -11.44 -13.86
C GLY A 535 8.46 -10.60 -15.10
N ARG A 536 9.52 -9.89 -15.49
CA ARG A 536 9.66 -9.16 -16.76
C ARG A 536 9.37 -10.01 -18.02
N ALA A 537 9.08 -11.31 -17.88
CA ALA A 537 8.81 -12.29 -18.93
C ALA A 537 7.37 -12.86 -18.96
N ALA A 538 6.53 -12.65 -17.93
CA ALA A 538 5.15 -13.12 -17.98
C ALA A 538 4.29 -12.13 -18.79
N ALA A 539 3.76 -12.55 -19.93
CA ALA A 539 2.89 -11.70 -20.74
C ALA A 539 1.60 -11.35 -19.96
N PRO A 540 1.09 -10.12 -20.10
CA PRO A 540 -0.17 -9.75 -19.48
C PRO A 540 -1.32 -10.60 -20.02
N LEU A 541 -2.45 -10.56 -19.31
CA LEU A 541 -3.64 -11.34 -19.67
C LEU A 541 -4.40 -10.79 -20.89
N TRP A 542 -3.94 -9.65 -21.39
CA TRP A 542 -4.44 -8.89 -22.52
C TRP A 542 -3.31 -8.68 -23.54
N ASP A 543 -3.66 -8.42 -24.79
CA ASP A 543 -2.73 -8.07 -25.87
C ASP A 543 -2.70 -6.56 -26.11
N VAL A 544 -3.86 -5.91 -25.95
CA VAL A 544 -4.03 -4.46 -26.12
C VAL A 544 -4.77 -3.85 -24.95
N LEU A 545 -4.25 -2.74 -24.45
CA LEU A 545 -4.98 -1.82 -23.60
C LEU A 545 -5.29 -0.55 -24.40
N GLU A 546 -6.55 -0.26 -24.66
CA GLU A 546 -6.96 0.95 -25.39
C GLU A 546 -7.66 1.95 -24.46
N ILE A 547 -7.30 3.22 -24.61
CA ILE A 547 -7.85 4.32 -23.81
C ILE A 547 -8.39 5.37 -24.77
N ALA A 548 -9.69 5.65 -24.70
CA ALA A 548 -10.29 6.75 -25.46
C ALA A 548 -10.49 7.98 -24.57
N VAL A 549 -10.01 9.13 -25.05
CA VAL A 549 -10.05 10.43 -24.38
C VAL A 549 -10.46 11.52 -25.39
N PRO A 550 -10.96 12.69 -24.94
CA PRO A 550 -11.06 13.87 -25.79
C PRO A 550 -9.73 14.17 -26.50
N SER A 551 -9.79 14.64 -27.75
CA SER A 551 -8.60 14.80 -28.60
C SER A 551 -7.54 15.72 -27.99
N GLU A 552 -7.96 16.74 -27.25
CA GLU A 552 -7.13 17.69 -26.51
C GLU A 552 -6.39 17.07 -25.30
N GLN A 553 -6.84 15.91 -24.82
CA GLN A 553 -6.26 15.20 -23.68
C GLN A 553 -5.23 14.13 -24.08
N VAL A 554 -5.09 13.80 -25.38
CA VAL A 554 -4.22 12.71 -25.85
C VAL A 554 -2.77 12.88 -25.38
N ALA A 555 -2.22 14.09 -25.51
CA ALA A 555 -0.83 14.36 -25.11
C ALA A 555 -0.64 14.26 -23.59
N ALA A 556 -1.60 14.76 -22.80
CA ALA A 556 -1.57 14.67 -21.35
C ALA A 556 -1.68 13.21 -20.87
N MET A 557 -2.57 12.43 -21.48
CA MET A 557 -2.76 11.00 -21.21
C MET A 557 -1.49 10.21 -21.57
N GLN A 558 -0.90 10.46 -22.74
CA GLN A 558 0.35 9.82 -23.14
C GLN A 558 1.49 10.11 -22.15
N GLY A 559 1.68 11.38 -21.76
CA GLY A 559 2.69 11.76 -20.78
C GLY A 559 2.50 11.06 -19.43
N LEU A 560 1.26 10.94 -18.95
CA LEU A 560 0.97 10.21 -17.72
C LEU A 560 1.25 8.71 -17.86
N LEU A 561 0.79 8.07 -18.93
CA LEU A 561 1.01 6.63 -19.14
C LEU A 561 2.50 6.27 -19.25
N GLU A 562 3.32 7.13 -19.85
CA GLU A 562 4.79 6.96 -19.85
C GLU A 562 5.35 6.90 -18.41
N THR A 563 4.80 7.67 -17.46
CA THR A 563 5.19 7.60 -16.03
C THR A 563 4.68 6.36 -15.29
N LEU A 564 3.64 5.71 -15.81
CA LEU A 564 3.02 4.51 -15.22
C LEU A 564 3.59 3.19 -15.79
N ARG A 565 4.40 3.27 -16.84
CA ARG A 565 5.08 2.11 -17.43
C ARG A 565 5.99 1.45 -16.39
N GLY A 566 5.90 0.12 -16.28
CA GLY A 566 6.59 -0.66 -15.24
C GLY A 566 5.88 -0.66 -13.87
N LYS A 567 4.95 0.27 -13.63
CA LYS A 567 4.19 0.39 -12.37
C LYS A 567 2.79 -0.24 -12.46
N CYS A 568 2.09 -0.02 -13.56
CA CYS A 568 0.71 -0.52 -13.76
C CYS A 568 0.58 -1.53 -14.90
N PHE A 569 1.63 -1.65 -15.72
CA PHE A 569 1.72 -2.57 -16.85
C PHE A 569 3.20 -2.83 -17.18
N PRO A 570 3.53 -3.90 -17.93
CA PRO A 570 4.92 -4.31 -18.15
C PRO A 570 5.80 -3.21 -18.75
N LEU A 571 7.06 -3.14 -18.30
CA LEU A 571 8.04 -2.12 -18.71
C LEU A 571 8.27 -2.06 -20.23
N HIS A 572 8.14 -3.18 -20.94
CA HIS A 572 8.34 -3.27 -22.39
C HIS A 572 7.07 -2.98 -23.22
N THR A 573 5.98 -2.52 -22.59
CA THR A 573 4.73 -2.21 -23.30
C THR A 573 4.90 -0.90 -24.09
N ASN A 574 4.75 -1.00 -25.42
CA ASN A 574 4.78 0.17 -26.31
C ASN A 574 3.49 0.99 -26.19
N ILE A 575 3.61 2.32 -26.22
CA ILE A 575 2.48 3.27 -26.16
C ILE A 575 2.34 3.95 -27.53
N TYR A 576 1.18 3.80 -28.16
CA TYR A 576 0.86 4.37 -29.48
C TYR A 576 -0.30 5.35 -29.41
N THR A 577 -0.32 6.29 -30.35
CA THR A 577 -1.51 7.10 -30.62
C THR A 577 -2.14 6.63 -31.93
N SER A 578 -3.45 6.42 -31.93
CA SER A 578 -4.16 5.89 -33.10
C SER A 578 -4.12 6.79 -34.34
N SER A 579 -3.77 8.07 -34.17
CA SER A 579 -3.54 9.02 -35.26
C SER A 579 -2.21 8.81 -36.00
N THR A 580 -1.28 8.01 -35.44
CA THR A 580 0.04 7.75 -36.05
C THR A 580 0.28 6.22 -36.19
N PRO A 581 -0.25 5.60 -37.26
CA PRO A 581 -0.03 4.18 -37.53
C PRO A 581 1.45 3.84 -37.63
N ASN A 582 1.85 2.68 -37.11
CA ASN A 582 3.24 2.21 -37.13
C ASN A 582 3.32 0.89 -37.93
N SER A 583 4.21 0.82 -38.91
CA SER A 583 4.41 -0.38 -39.74
C SER A 583 4.93 -1.61 -38.97
N LYS A 584 5.35 -1.45 -37.71
CA LYS A 584 5.86 -2.53 -36.86
C LYS A 584 5.26 -2.46 -35.46
N LEU A 585 3.98 -2.86 -35.35
CA LEU A 585 3.28 -2.97 -34.07
C LEU A 585 3.79 -4.20 -33.29
N GLU A 586 4.10 -4.02 -32.01
CA GLU A 586 4.56 -5.10 -31.11
C GLU A 586 3.59 -5.24 -29.93
N PHE A 587 3.22 -6.47 -29.56
CA PHE A 587 2.33 -6.77 -28.44
C PHE A 587 3.11 -7.32 -27.23
N PRO A 588 2.69 -7.04 -25.98
CA PRO A 588 1.52 -6.23 -25.62
C PRO A 588 1.73 -4.73 -25.87
N CYS A 589 0.66 -4.01 -26.20
CA CYS A 589 0.72 -2.56 -26.43
C CYS A 589 -0.44 -1.78 -25.81
N LEU A 590 -0.23 -0.48 -25.65
CA LEU A 590 -1.25 0.49 -25.28
C LEU A 590 -1.57 1.41 -26.46
N VAL A 591 -2.85 1.65 -26.74
CA VAL A 591 -3.30 2.55 -27.82
C VAL A 591 -4.19 3.65 -27.27
N ILE A 592 -3.88 4.91 -27.60
CA ILE A 592 -4.66 6.08 -27.21
C ILE A 592 -5.52 6.57 -28.38
N HIS A 593 -6.81 6.76 -28.14
CA HIS A 593 -7.79 7.27 -29.11
C HIS A 593 -8.25 8.68 -28.76
N GLY A 594 -8.05 9.62 -29.66
CA GLY A 594 -8.60 10.97 -29.57
C GLY A 594 -10.02 11.03 -30.14
N LEU A 595 -11.00 11.42 -29.33
CA LEU A 595 -12.40 11.60 -29.74
C LEU A 595 -12.66 13.07 -30.05
N GLN A 596 -13.32 13.35 -31.18
CA GLN A 596 -13.58 14.73 -31.66
C GLN A 596 -14.86 15.37 -31.11
N LYS A 597 -15.77 14.58 -30.51
CA LYS A 597 -17.04 15.05 -29.93
C LYS A 597 -17.33 14.34 -28.62
N ALA A 598 -18.02 15.03 -27.71
CA ALA A 598 -18.64 14.41 -26.54
C ALA A 598 -19.75 13.46 -27.02
N HIS A 599 -19.44 12.18 -26.99
CA HIS A 599 -20.37 11.09 -27.28
C HIS A 599 -20.91 10.54 -25.96
N GLY A 600 -22.11 9.94 -25.99
CA GLY A 600 -22.54 9.10 -24.87
C GLY A 600 -21.56 7.92 -24.68
N PRO A 601 -21.52 7.26 -23.50
CA PRO A 601 -20.56 6.20 -23.23
C PRO A 601 -20.53 5.08 -24.29
N THR A 602 -21.70 4.58 -24.73
CA THR A 602 -21.77 3.57 -25.80
C THR A 602 -21.19 4.07 -27.12
N ASP A 603 -21.53 5.29 -27.54
CA ASP A 603 -21.01 5.88 -28.78
C ASP A 603 -19.48 6.10 -28.72
N ALA A 604 -18.97 6.51 -27.56
CA ALA A 604 -17.54 6.69 -27.34
C ALA A 604 -16.79 5.36 -27.52
N ILE A 605 -17.34 4.26 -26.98
CA ILE A 605 -16.81 2.91 -27.15
C ILE A 605 -16.80 2.51 -28.62
N LEU A 606 -17.93 2.64 -29.33
CA LEU A 606 -18.03 2.22 -30.72
C LEU A 606 -17.14 3.05 -31.65
N SER A 607 -16.95 4.33 -31.32
CA SER A 607 -15.98 5.22 -31.99
C SER A 607 -14.54 4.77 -31.72
N GLY A 608 -14.20 4.49 -30.45
CA GLY A 608 -12.89 3.94 -30.05
C GLY A 608 -12.57 2.64 -30.79
N VAL A 609 -13.51 1.70 -30.84
CA VAL A 609 -13.36 0.44 -31.61
C VAL A 609 -13.12 0.72 -33.09
N THR A 610 -13.84 1.68 -33.67
CA THR A 610 -13.65 2.05 -35.09
C THR A 610 -12.23 2.56 -35.33
N HIS A 611 -11.73 3.41 -34.44
CA HIS A 611 -10.36 3.93 -34.51
C HIS A 611 -9.31 2.84 -34.29
N ALA A 612 -9.53 1.93 -33.33
CA ALA A 612 -8.65 0.79 -33.08
C ALA A 612 -8.53 -0.11 -34.31
N ASN A 613 -9.66 -0.49 -34.92
CA ASN A 613 -9.68 -1.32 -36.12
C ASN A 613 -8.96 -0.66 -37.30
N ALA A 614 -9.19 0.64 -37.52
CA ALA A 614 -8.50 1.40 -38.56
C ALA A 614 -6.98 1.51 -38.29
N PHE A 615 -6.59 1.72 -37.03
CA PHE A 615 -5.20 1.78 -36.62
C PHE A 615 -4.47 0.43 -36.84
N PHE A 616 -5.10 -0.69 -36.45
CA PHE A 616 -4.52 -2.02 -36.66
C PHE A 616 -4.39 -2.37 -38.14
N GLU A 617 -5.40 -2.05 -38.95
CA GLU A 617 -5.36 -2.24 -40.39
C GLU A 617 -4.24 -1.41 -41.04
N ALA A 618 -4.15 -0.12 -40.69
CA ALA A 618 -3.07 0.76 -41.17
C ALA A 618 -1.68 0.35 -40.69
N SER A 619 -1.60 -0.35 -39.56
CA SER A 619 -0.35 -0.91 -39.00
C SER A 619 -0.02 -2.31 -39.52
N GLY A 620 -0.79 -2.83 -40.48
CA GLY A 620 -0.52 -4.13 -41.13
C GLY A 620 -0.94 -5.37 -40.34
N VAL A 621 -1.80 -5.22 -39.33
CA VAL A 621 -2.30 -6.35 -38.53
C VAL A 621 -3.38 -7.11 -39.31
N SER A 622 -3.16 -8.40 -39.56
CA SER A 622 -4.11 -9.24 -40.30
C SER A 622 -5.44 -9.43 -39.58
N ASP A 623 -6.51 -9.70 -40.32
CA ASP A 623 -7.85 -9.98 -39.75
C ASP A 623 -7.85 -11.17 -38.78
N SER A 624 -7.06 -12.21 -39.08
CA SER A 624 -6.92 -13.37 -38.20
C SER A 624 -6.35 -12.98 -36.83
N VAL A 625 -5.34 -12.11 -36.81
CA VAL A 625 -4.75 -11.61 -35.56
C VAL A 625 -5.75 -10.70 -34.84
N LYS A 626 -6.36 -9.73 -35.56
CA LYS A 626 -7.38 -8.83 -34.99
C LYS A 626 -8.51 -9.60 -34.32
N SER A 627 -8.97 -10.70 -34.92
CA SER A 627 -10.05 -11.52 -34.38
C SER A 627 -9.71 -12.24 -33.08
N ALA A 628 -8.42 -12.49 -32.83
CA ALA A 628 -7.91 -13.19 -31.65
C ALA A 628 -7.43 -12.24 -30.53
N LEU A 629 -7.34 -10.93 -30.79
CA LEU A 629 -6.83 -9.96 -29.82
C LEU A 629 -7.69 -9.93 -28.55
N ARG A 630 -7.00 -9.96 -27.40
CA ARG A 630 -7.56 -9.77 -26.07
C ARG A 630 -7.43 -8.30 -25.68
N ILE A 631 -8.52 -7.55 -25.76
CA ILE A 631 -8.50 -6.09 -25.64
C ILE A 631 -9.17 -5.65 -24.34
N ILE A 632 -8.55 -4.70 -23.63
CA ILE A 632 -9.18 -3.98 -22.53
C ILE A 632 -9.38 -2.54 -22.96
N SER A 633 -10.61 -2.06 -22.85
CA SER A 633 -11.00 -0.72 -23.28
C SER A 633 -11.47 0.10 -22.10
N VAL A 634 -10.81 1.23 -21.90
CA VAL A 634 -11.14 2.22 -20.88
C VAL A 634 -11.61 3.49 -21.58
N GLN A 635 -12.71 4.07 -21.08
CA GLN A 635 -13.33 5.23 -21.71
C GLN A 635 -13.36 6.41 -20.75
N ALA A 636 -12.72 7.50 -21.15
CA ALA A 636 -12.80 8.78 -20.47
C ALA A 636 -13.83 9.66 -21.17
N THR A 637 -15.12 9.43 -20.92
CA THR A 637 -16.14 10.37 -21.39
C THR A 637 -16.08 11.62 -20.51
N GLY A 638 -15.39 12.65 -20.96
CA GLY A 638 -15.39 13.94 -20.27
C GLY A 638 -16.83 14.46 -20.17
N ASP A 639 -17.42 14.37 -19.00
CA ASP A 639 -18.61 15.13 -18.66
C ASP A 639 -18.11 16.52 -18.23
N GLY A 640 -18.40 17.56 -19.01
CA GLY A 640 -17.97 18.94 -18.72
C GLY A 640 -18.50 19.53 -17.40
N SER A 641 -18.96 18.70 -16.47
CA SER A 641 -19.54 19.00 -15.16
C SER A 641 -18.61 18.72 -13.97
N GLY A 642 -17.46 18.06 -14.14
CA GLY A 642 -16.59 17.68 -13.02
C GLY A 642 -15.57 18.76 -12.60
N SER A 643 -15.59 19.20 -11.35
CA SER A 643 -14.59 20.12 -10.75
C SER A 643 -13.28 19.45 -10.30
N PHE A 644 -13.24 18.11 -10.26
CA PHE A 644 -12.11 17.33 -9.78
C PHE A 644 -11.61 16.41 -10.91
N GLY A 645 -10.43 16.70 -11.44
CA GLY A 645 -9.91 16.05 -12.65
C GLY A 645 -9.28 17.04 -13.61
N ARG A 646 -8.28 16.60 -14.36
CA ARG A 646 -7.65 17.43 -15.39
C ARG A 646 -8.57 17.51 -16.61
N GLN A 647 -8.90 18.71 -17.08
CA GLN A 647 -9.81 18.97 -18.21
C GLN A 647 -11.15 18.23 -18.10
N GLY A 648 -11.67 18.09 -16.87
CA GLY A 648 -12.92 17.37 -16.58
C GLY A 648 -12.83 15.85 -16.69
N SER A 649 -11.64 15.27 -16.90
CA SER A 649 -11.44 13.82 -16.95
C SER A 649 -11.22 13.26 -15.55
N LYS A 650 -12.14 12.39 -15.11
CA LYS A 650 -12.10 11.71 -13.79
C LYS A 650 -10.95 10.72 -13.68
N LEU A 651 -10.55 10.09 -14.79
CA LEU A 651 -9.35 9.23 -14.82
C LEU A 651 -8.07 10.02 -14.55
N LEU A 652 -8.06 11.32 -14.87
CA LEU A 652 -6.96 12.22 -14.60
C LEU A 652 -7.15 13.01 -13.30
N ALA A 653 -8.07 12.59 -12.43
CA ALA A 653 -8.14 13.12 -11.08
C ALA A 653 -6.93 12.65 -10.26
N PRO A 654 -6.46 13.44 -9.29
CA PRO A 654 -5.45 12.97 -8.37
C PRO A 654 -5.97 11.78 -7.56
N GLY A 655 -5.06 10.94 -7.08
CA GLY A 655 -5.38 9.76 -6.30
C GLY A 655 -5.11 9.94 -4.81
N PRO A 656 -5.75 9.16 -3.92
CA PRO A 656 -5.26 8.99 -2.56
C PRO A 656 -3.85 8.36 -2.58
N TRP A 657 -2.91 8.97 -1.84
CA TRP A 657 -1.52 8.52 -1.65
C TRP A 657 -0.67 8.31 -2.92
N GLY A 658 -1.08 8.92 -4.03
CA GLY A 658 -0.36 8.81 -5.29
C GLY A 658 -0.96 7.85 -6.30
N ALA A 659 -1.94 7.01 -5.93
CA ALA A 659 -2.58 6.07 -6.86
C ALA A 659 -3.76 6.72 -7.59
N SER A 660 -3.53 7.32 -8.77
CA SER A 660 -4.60 7.96 -9.55
C SER A 660 -5.70 6.98 -9.97
N PRO A 661 -6.95 7.44 -10.23
CA PRO A 661 -8.01 6.55 -10.72
C PRO A 661 -7.62 5.81 -12.01
N LEU A 662 -6.83 6.44 -12.90
CA LEU A 662 -6.24 5.74 -14.04
C LEU A 662 -5.38 4.56 -13.61
N GLU A 663 -4.47 4.74 -12.65
CA GLU A 663 -3.63 3.65 -12.14
C GLU A 663 -4.47 2.49 -11.61
N LEU A 664 -5.49 2.79 -10.80
CA LEU A 664 -6.36 1.78 -10.20
C LEU A 664 -7.15 1.00 -11.26
N VAL A 665 -7.61 1.67 -12.32
CA VAL A 665 -8.25 1.01 -13.47
C VAL A 665 -7.25 0.13 -14.23
N LEU A 666 -6.02 0.61 -14.47
CA LEU A 666 -4.96 -0.16 -15.13
C LEU A 666 -4.53 -1.39 -14.31
N LEU A 667 -4.51 -1.30 -12.98
CA LEU A 667 -4.27 -2.44 -12.10
C LEU A 667 -5.45 -3.43 -12.16
N THR A 668 -6.69 -2.94 -12.21
CA THR A 668 -7.89 -3.77 -12.37
C THR A 668 -7.89 -4.55 -13.68
N ALA A 669 -7.39 -3.96 -14.76
CA ALA A 669 -7.22 -4.61 -16.05
C ALA A 669 -6.37 -5.90 -16.00
N GLN A 670 -5.42 -5.99 -15.06
CA GLN A 670 -4.54 -7.15 -14.89
C GLN A 670 -5.26 -8.41 -14.36
N GLN A 671 -6.51 -8.29 -13.94
CA GLN A 671 -7.28 -9.39 -13.34
C GLN A 671 -8.20 -10.08 -14.36
N LEU A 672 -8.46 -9.43 -15.49
CA LEU A 672 -9.45 -9.85 -16.48
C LEU A 672 -8.95 -10.99 -17.34
N ARG A 673 -9.83 -11.97 -17.59
CA ARG A 673 -9.53 -13.17 -18.37
C ARG A 673 -10.32 -13.17 -19.67
N PHE A 674 -9.74 -13.79 -20.68
CA PHE A 674 -10.32 -13.97 -22.01
C PHE A 674 -10.31 -15.45 -22.34
N ALA A 675 -11.42 -15.97 -22.86
CA ALA A 675 -11.49 -17.32 -23.44
C ALA A 675 -11.36 -17.30 -24.97
N LYS A 676 -11.67 -16.15 -25.58
CA LYS A 676 -11.63 -15.87 -27.01
C LYS A 676 -11.25 -14.41 -27.23
N GLY A 677 -10.93 -14.07 -28.48
CA GLY A 677 -10.72 -12.68 -28.87
C GLY A 677 -11.97 -11.84 -28.63
N GLY A 678 -11.75 -10.61 -28.21
CA GLY A 678 -12.82 -9.72 -27.79
C GLY A 678 -12.30 -8.64 -26.85
N ARG A 679 -13.24 -7.96 -26.20
CA ARG A 679 -12.99 -6.72 -25.49
C ARG A 679 -13.72 -6.67 -24.16
N TRP A 680 -12.96 -6.50 -23.08
CA TRP A 680 -13.50 -6.02 -21.82
C TRP A 680 -13.61 -4.50 -21.87
N ILE A 681 -14.80 -3.99 -21.61
CA ILE A 681 -15.11 -2.57 -21.49
C ILE A 681 -15.16 -2.26 -20.01
N LEU A 682 -14.30 -1.34 -19.58
CA LEU A 682 -14.27 -0.79 -18.24
C LEU A 682 -14.83 0.62 -18.28
N ASP A 683 -15.67 0.95 -17.30
CA ASP A 683 -16.11 2.33 -17.12
C ASP A 683 -14.94 3.20 -16.61
N GLY A 684 -14.98 4.49 -16.91
CA GLY A 684 -13.95 5.45 -16.48
C GLY A 684 -14.22 6.09 -15.13
N THR A 685 -15.08 5.48 -14.31
CA THR A 685 -15.66 6.06 -13.08
C THR A 685 -15.65 5.11 -11.90
N SER A 686 -15.20 3.87 -12.09
CA SER A 686 -15.13 2.86 -11.07
C SER A 686 -13.95 1.91 -11.33
N PHE A 687 -13.52 1.23 -10.28
CA PHE A 687 -12.61 0.11 -10.37
C PHE A 687 -12.99 -0.94 -9.32
N PHE A 688 -12.45 -2.15 -9.46
CA PHE A 688 -12.81 -3.27 -8.58
C PHE A 688 -11.66 -4.24 -8.35
N VAL A 689 -11.77 -4.99 -7.25
CA VAL A 689 -10.85 -6.07 -6.92
C VAL A 689 -11.64 -7.36 -6.80
N LEU A 690 -11.35 -8.31 -7.69
CA LEU A 690 -12.07 -9.57 -7.75
C LEU A 690 -11.73 -10.44 -6.55
N SER A 691 -12.74 -10.96 -5.86
CA SER A 691 -12.51 -11.91 -4.76
C SER A 691 -12.07 -13.29 -5.26
N ARG A 692 -12.54 -13.73 -6.44
CA ARG A 692 -12.19 -15.03 -7.05
C ARG A 692 -11.67 -14.89 -8.49
N LYS A 693 -10.96 -15.91 -8.97
CA LYS A 693 -10.53 -15.97 -10.38
C LYS A 693 -11.75 -16.01 -11.31
N LEU A 694 -11.73 -15.22 -12.37
CA LEU A 694 -12.75 -15.33 -13.42
C LEU A 694 -12.57 -16.62 -14.21
N GLU A 695 -13.64 -17.38 -14.32
CA GLU A 695 -13.73 -18.53 -15.21
C GLU A 695 -13.68 -18.09 -16.68
N PRO A 696 -13.19 -18.94 -17.60
CA PRO A 696 -13.19 -18.64 -19.03
C PRO A 696 -14.61 -18.35 -19.55
N LEU A 697 -14.77 -17.16 -20.15
CA LEU A 697 -16.04 -16.68 -20.67
C LEU A 697 -16.55 -17.54 -21.83
N THR A 698 -17.78 -18.06 -21.75
CA THR A 698 -18.33 -18.89 -22.84
C THR A 698 -19.20 -18.09 -23.82
N SER A 699 -19.86 -17.04 -23.34
CA SER A 699 -20.80 -16.24 -24.13
C SER A 699 -20.13 -15.10 -24.89
N ASP A 700 -20.79 -14.57 -25.93
CA ASP A 700 -20.29 -13.40 -26.70
C ASP A 700 -20.51 -12.06 -25.98
N VAL A 701 -21.43 -12.02 -25.01
CA VAL A 701 -21.70 -10.87 -24.16
C VAL A 701 -21.68 -11.36 -22.72
N CYS A 702 -20.79 -10.80 -21.89
CA CYS A 702 -20.76 -11.12 -20.46
C CYS A 702 -20.79 -9.84 -19.63
N VAL A 703 -21.50 -9.84 -18.51
CA VAL A 703 -21.53 -8.74 -17.55
C VAL A 703 -20.92 -9.24 -16.25
N LEU A 704 -19.89 -8.55 -15.78
CA LEU A 704 -19.31 -8.84 -14.48
C LEU A 704 -20.25 -8.29 -13.39
N THR A 705 -20.57 -9.11 -12.40
CA THR A 705 -21.45 -8.75 -11.29
C THR A 705 -20.75 -8.82 -9.94
N CYS A 706 -21.20 -7.98 -9.02
CA CYS A 706 -20.73 -7.86 -7.64
C CYS A 706 -21.89 -8.04 -6.64
N PRO A 707 -21.59 -8.32 -5.36
CA PRO A 707 -22.59 -8.34 -4.30
C PRO A 707 -23.17 -6.94 -4.04
N LEU A 708 -24.41 -6.87 -3.56
CA LEU A 708 -25.01 -5.62 -3.11
C LEU A 708 -24.35 -5.13 -1.80
N THR A 709 -24.08 -3.83 -1.73
CA THR A 709 -23.63 -3.16 -0.50
C THR A 709 -24.79 -2.41 0.19
N ALA A 710 -24.61 -2.04 1.46
CA ALA A 710 -25.61 -1.26 2.19
C ALA A 710 -25.83 0.15 1.60
N GLU A 711 -24.78 0.73 0.99
CA GLU A 711 -24.84 2.04 0.31
C GLU A 711 -25.76 1.98 -0.93
N ASP A 712 -25.72 0.86 -1.67
CA ASP A 712 -26.52 0.65 -2.90
C ASP A 712 -28.03 0.67 -2.64
N ILE A 713 -28.47 0.38 -1.41
CA ILE A 713 -29.89 0.33 -1.05
C ILE A 713 -30.51 1.74 -1.03
N SER A 714 -29.68 2.76 -0.83
CA SER A 714 -30.12 4.16 -0.68
C SER A 714 -30.05 4.98 -1.97
N ASN A 715 -29.34 4.50 -3.00
CA ASN A 715 -29.12 5.24 -4.26
C ASN A 715 -30.28 5.01 -5.25
N PRO A 716 -30.98 6.08 -5.71
CA PRO A 716 -32.07 5.96 -6.68
C PRO A 716 -31.70 5.28 -8.00
N ALA A 717 -30.47 5.49 -8.49
CA ALA A 717 -29.97 4.86 -9.72
C ALA A 717 -29.80 3.34 -9.53
N GLN A 718 -29.21 2.93 -8.39
CA GLN A 718 -29.03 1.51 -8.06
C GLN A 718 -30.38 0.81 -7.81
N MET A 719 -31.35 1.48 -7.20
CA MET A 719 -32.71 0.96 -7.06
C MET A 719 -33.40 0.75 -8.42
N ALA A 720 -33.28 1.72 -9.33
CA ALA A 720 -33.84 1.60 -10.68
C ALA A 720 -33.17 0.46 -11.48
N MET A 721 -31.84 0.33 -11.36
CA MET A 721 -31.07 -0.78 -11.94
C MET A 721 -31.53 -2.13 -11.40
N ARG A 722 -31.79 -2.24 -10.10
CA ARG A 722 -32.34 -3.45 -9.48
C ARG A 722 -33.73 -3.79 -9.98
N GLU A 723 -34.62 -2.81 -10.10
CA GLU A 723 -35.96 -3.02 -10.68
C GLU A 723 -35.87 -3.53 -12.12
N ALA A 724 -34.96 -2.95 -12.91
CA ALA A 724 -34.68 -3.37 -14.28
C ALA A 724 -34.17 -4.83 -14.35
N LEU A 725 -33.19 -5.20 -13.53
CA LEU A 725 -32.64 -6.57 -13.49
C LEU A 725 -33.68 -7.59 -13.05
N ALA A 726 -34.52 -7.26 -12.07
CA ALA A 726 -35.61 -8.12 -11.62
C ALA A 726 -36.63 -8.40 -12.74
N LYS A 727 -36.91 -7.40 -13.59
CA LYS A 727 -37.80 -7.53 -14.75
C LYS A 727 -37.20 -8.34 -15.89
N CYS A 728 -35.89 -8.23 -16.11
CA CYS A 728 -35.20 -8.88 -17.22
C CYS A 728 -35.01 -10.40 -17.03
N ARG A 729 -35.32 -10.96 -15.84
CA ARG A 729 -35.06 -12.36 -15.47
C ARG A 729 -33.65 -12.83 -15.86
N VAL A 730 -32.65 -11.95 -15.73
CA VAL A 730 -31.26 -12.31 -16.04
C VAL A 730 -30.84 -13.35 -15.00
N GLN A 731 -30.85 -14.63 -15.38
CA GLN A 731 -30.46 -15.71 -14.48
C GLN A 731 -28.95 -15.79 -14.45
N ALA A 732 -28.35 -15.49 -13.30
CA ALA A 732 -26.99 -15.94 -13.04
C ALA A 732 -26.98 -17.48 -13.09
N LYS A 733 -26.07 -18.07 -13.86
CA LYS A 733 -25.81 -19.51 -13.73
C LYS A 733 -25.39 -19.76 -12.28
N PRO A 734 -26.03 -20.71 -11.57
CA PRO A 734 -25.64 -21.05 -10.22
C PRO A 734 -24.27 -21.73 -10.28
N THR A 735 -23.21 -20.95 -10.11
CA THR A 735 -21.86 -21.49 -9.90
C THR A 735 -21.69 -21.74 -8.40
N GLN A 736 -22.10 -22.95 -8.01
CA GLN A 736 -21.84 -23.69 -6.77
C GLN A 736 -22.26 -23.09 -5.40
N SER A 737 -23.19 -23.83 -4.76
CA SER A 737 -23.43 -24.00 -3.32
C SER A 737 -23.60 -22.77 -2.40
N SER A 738 -24.66 -22.00 -2.58
CA SER A 738 -25.48 -21.56 -1.43
C SER A 738 -26.94 -21.32 -1.87
N PRO A 739 -27.97 -21.69 -1.07
CA PRO A 739 -29.37 -21.54 -1.47
C PRO A 739 -29.96 -20.15 -1.20
N GLU A 740 -29.19 -19.19 -0.70
CA GLU A 740 -29.65 -17.82 -0.48
C GLU A 740 -29.22 -16.95 -1.65
N LYS A 741 -30.17 -16.57 -2.52
CA LYS A 741 -29.90 -15.70 -3.68
C LYS A 741 -29.15 -14.44 -3.24
N PRO A 742 -27.85 -14.28 -3.55
CA PRO A 742 -27.20 -12.99 -3.37
C PRO A 742 -27.88 -12.05 -4.36
N SER A 743 -28.40 -10.92 -3.88
CA SER A 743 -28.81 -9.86 -4.79
C SER A 743 -27.53 -9.30 -5.42
N ILE A 744 -27.34 -9.55 -6.70
CA ILE A 744 -26.16 -9.16 -7.48
C ILE A 744 -26.40 -7.86 -8.24
N MET A 745 -25.38 -7.00 -8.33
CA MET A 745 -25.38 -5.77 -9.12
C MET A 745 -24.31 -5.82 -10.21
N PRO A 746 -24.54 -5.22 -11.38
CA PRO A 746 -23.52 -5.06 -12.41
C PRO A 746 -22.34 -4.22 -11.88
N SER A 747 -21.13 -4.62 -12.24
CA SER A 747 -19.90 -3.90 -11.87
C SER A 747 -19.53 -2.74 -12.78
N GLY A 748 -20.29 -2.53 -13.85
CA GLY A 748 -19.90 -1.63 -14.95
C GLY A 748 -19.02 -2.32 -16.01
N ALA A 749 -18.33 -3.42 -15.70
CA ALA A 749 -17.50 -4.13 -16.66
C ALA A 749 -18.30 -5.10 -17.55
N VAL A 750 -18.12 -4.97 -18.87
CA VAL A 750 -18.81 -5.78 -19.89
C VAL A 750 -17.81 -6.36 -20.88
N PHE A 751 -17.89 -7.66 -21.14
CA PHE A 751 -17.15 -8.31 -22.22
C PHE A 751 -18.02 -8.40 -23.48
N LEU A 752 -17.43 -8.05 -24.63
CA LEU A 752 -18.00 -8.25 -25.96
C LEU A 752 -17.01 -9.04 -26.83
N SER A 753 -17.46 -10.09 -27.51
CA SER A 753 -16.62 -10.80 -28.49
C SER A 753 -16.29 -9.92 -29.70
N THR A 754 -15.26 -10.33 -30.46
CA THR A 754 -14.89 -9.65 -31.71
C THR A 754 -16.08 -9.58 -32.69
N GLU A 755 -16.87 -10.64 -32.79
CA GLU A 755 -18.03 -10.73 -33.69
C GLU A 755 -19.10 -9.70 -33.32
N VAL A 756 -19.47 -9.65 -32.02
CA VAL A 756 -20.47 -8.69 -31.52
C VAL A 756 -19.98 -7.25 -31.70
N THR A 757 -18.72 -6.99 -31.35
CA THR A 757 -18.18 -5.64 -31.45
C THR A 757 -18.16 -5.16 -32.90
N THR A 758 -17.80 -6.03 -33.85
CA THR A 758 -17.82 -5.72 -35.29
C THR A 758 -19.23 -5.39 -35.79
N ALA A 759 -20.23 -6.17 -35.39
CA ALA A 759 -21.63 -5.94 -35.75
C ALA A 759 -22.15 -4.59 -35.20
N LEU A 760 -21.86 -4.30 -33.93
CA LEU A 760 -22.22 -3.03 -33.29
C LEU A 760 -21.57 -1.83 -33.99
N THR A 761 -20.28 -1.90 -34.29
CA THR A 761 -19.57 -0.84 -35.01
C THR A 761 -20.14 -0.60 -36.41
N GLN A 762 -20.53 -1.65 -37.12
CA GLN A 762 -21.16 -1.51 -38.44
C GLN A 762 -22.54 -0.85 -38.36
N SER A 763 -23.32 -1.14 -37.31
CA SER A 763 -24.61 -0.48 -37.04
C SER A 763 -24.44 1.00 -36.67
N ALA A 764 -23.43 1.33 -35.86
CA ALA A 764 -23.12 2.73 -35.49
C ALA A 764 -22.74 3.59 -36.71
N LYS A 765 -21.98 3.03 -37.67
CA LYS A 765 -21.65 3.71 -38.94
C LYS A 765 -22.87 4.11 -39.78
N GLN A 766 -24.04 3.51 -39.53
CA GLN A 766 -25.30 3.86 -40.19
C GLN A 766 -26.02 5.06 -39.53
N GLY A 767 -25.35 5.78 -38.62
CA GLY A 767 -25.87 7.01 -38.00
C GLY A 767 -26.65 6.78 -36.71
N THR A 768 -26.42 5.66 -36.02
CA THR A 768 -27.01 5.37 -34.72
C THR A 768 -26.22 6.08 -33.63
N GLN A 769 -26.84 6.94 -32.83
CA GLN A 769 -26.21 7.66 -31.71
C GLN A 769 -26.86 7.27 -30.38
N ALA A 770 -26.18 6.43 -29.63
CA ALA A 770 -26.59 5.96 -28.31
C ALA A 770 -25.98 6.84 -27.21
N ARG A 771 -26.73 7.04 -26.12
CA ARG A 771 -26.39 8.03 -25.08
C ARG A 771 -26.15 7.45 -23.70
N GLY A 772 -26.58 6.22 -23.44
CA GLY A 772 -26.32 5.50 -22.20
C GLY A 772 -25.00 4.73 -22.24
N ASP A 773 -24.85 3.83 -21.27
CA ASP A 773 -23.77 2.84 -21.23
C ASP A 773 -24.14 1.55 -21.98
N VAL A 774 -23.14 0.71 -22.25
CA VAL A 774 -23.32 -0.56 -22.98
C VAL A 774 -24.31 -1.48 -22.25
N LEU A 775 -24.28 -1.49 -20.92
CA LEU A 775 -25.22 -2.26 -20.13
C LEU A 775 -26.65 -1.84 -20.43
N THR A 776 -26.94 -0.54 -20.51
CA THR A 776 -28.30 -0.06 -20.67
C THR A 776 -28.74 0.02 -22.13
N ASP A 777 -27.88 0.47 -23.02
CA ASP A 777 -28.19 0.65 -24.45
C ASP A 777 -28.19 -0.66 -25.24
N ILE A 778 -27.42 -1.67 -24.81
CA ILE A 778 -27.31 -2.94 -25.53
C ILE A 778 -27.94 -4.08 -24.72
N ILE A 779 -27.57 -4.24 -23.45
CA ILE A 779 -27.97 -5.45 -22.70
C ILE A 779 -29.39 -5.33 -22.15
N LEU A 780 -29.70 -4.24 -21.44
CA LEU A 780 -31.01 -4.04 -20.82
C LEU A 780 -32.06 -3.58 -21.82
N ALA A 781 -31.69 -2.78 -22.84
CA ALA A 781 -32.59 -2.42 -23.93
C ALA A 781 -33.14 -3.63 -24.69
N ALA A 782 -32.41 -4.75 -24.74
CA ALA A 782 -32.86 -5.99 -25.36
C ALA A 782 -33.95 -6.73 -24.56
N LYS A 783 -34.12 -6.41 -23.28
CA LYS A 783 -34.96 -7.17 -22.34
C LYS A 783 -36.05 -6.33 -21.66
N LEU A 784 -35.87 -5.02 -21.56
CA LEU A 784 -36.84 -4.10 -20.95
C LEU A 784 -37.87 -3.60 -21.96
N ASP A 785 -39.08 -3.31 -21.48
CA ASP A 785 -40.01 -2.45 -22.20
C ASP A 785 -39.55 -0.99 -22.17
N LYS A 786 -39.98 -0.21 -23.17
CA LYS A 786 -39.62 1.22 -23.30
C LYS A 786 -39.87 2.01 -22.01
N GLY A 787 -40.99 1.79 -21.32
CA GLY A 787 -41.32 2.55 -20.11
C GLY A 787 -40.41 2.24 -18.91
N SER A 788 -40.00 0.98 -18.77
CA SER A 788 -39.02 0.58 -17.76
C SER A 788 -37.61 1.07 -18.11
N TRP A 789 -37.22 1.01 -19.39
CA TRP A 789 -35.93 1.52 -19.85
C TRP A 789 -35.81 3.04 -19.66
N ILE A 790 -36.86 3.82 -19.99
CA ILE A 790 -36.87 5.27 -19.81
C ILE A 790 -36.68 5.67 -18.34
N ARG A 791 -37.33 4.94 -17.42
CA ARG A 791 -37.15 5.18 -15.97
C ARG A 791 -35.72 4.93 -15.54
N LEU A 792 -35.11 3.83 -15.99
CA LEU A 792 -33.70 3.54 -15.73
C LEU A 792 -32.80 4.63 -16.32
N TYR A 793 -33.00 4.96 -17.60
CA TYR A 793 -32.24 5.97 -18.33
C TYR A 793 -32.26 7.33 -17.62
N GLY A 794 -33.43 7.76 -17.12
CA GLY A 794 -33.56 8.98 -16.33
C GLY A 794 -32.93 8.88 -14.94
N ALA A 795 -33.05 7.73 -14.26
CA ALA A 795 -32.46 7.52 -12.94
C ALA A 795 -30.92 7.49 -12.98
N MET A 796 -30.33 7.05 -14.10
CA MET A 796 -28.88 7.12 -14.38
C MET A 796 -28.40 8.54 -14.71
N GLY A 797 -29.31 9.54 -14.70
CA GLY A 797 -28.97 10.95 -14.91
C GLY A 797 -28.66 11.31 -16.36
N TRP A 798 -28.97 10.44 -17.33
CA TRP A 798 -28.71 10.73 -18.73
C TRP A 798 -29.72 11.72 -19.31
N ALA A 799 -29.21 12.77 -19.95
CA ALA A 799 -30.00 13.86 -20.50
C ALA A 799 -30.17 13.76 -22.03
N GLY A 800 -31.31 14.24 -22.54
CA GLY A 800 -31.55 14.35 -23.98
C GLY A 800 -32.94 13.92 -24.44
N ASP A 801 -33.07 13.77 -25.77
CA ASP A 801 -34.24 13.18 -26.39
C ASP A 801 -34.25 11.66 -26.12
N VAL A 802 -35.07 11.29 -25.13
CA VAL A 802 -35.20 9.91 -24.65
C VAL A 802 -35.79 8.98 -25.72
N ASP A 803 -36.67 9.48 -26.58
CA ASP A 803 -37.28 8.69 -27.65
C ASP A 803 -36.26 8.36 -28.75
N ALA A 804 -35.41 9.33 -29.09
CA ALA A 804 -34.28 9.12 -29.98
C ALA A 804 -33.26 8.13 -29.38
N ALA A 805 -32.95 8.27 -28.08
CA ALA A 805 -32.03 7.37 -27.38
C ALA A 805 -32.54 5.92 -27.35
N TRP A 806 -33.81 5.70 -27.02
CA TRP A 806 -34.43 4.38 -27.09
C TRP A 806 -34.39 3.79 -28.50
N SER A 807 -34.70 4.60 -29.52
CA SER A 807 -34.68 4.16 -30.91
C SER A 807 -33.27 3.77 -31.37
N ALA A 808 -32.25 4.48 -30.89
CA ALA A 808 -30.85 4.14 -31.14
C ALA A 808 -30.45 2.83 -30.44
N ALA A 809 -30.80 2.67 -29.15
CA ALA A 809 -30.57 1.45 -28.39
C ALA A 809 -31.20 0.22 -29.09
N GLN A 810 -32.45 0.32 -29.54
CA GLN A 810 -33.12 -0.77 -30.27
C GLN A 810 -32.44 -1.15 -31.60
N LYS A 811 -31.84 -0.18 -32.31
CA LYS A 811 -31.06 -0.45 -33.52
C LYS A 811 -29.72 -1.15 -33.23
N LEU A 812 -29.13 -0.91 -32.06
CA LEU A 812 -27.92 -1.62 -31.61
C LEU A 812 -28.27 -3.03 -31.14
N VAL A 813 -29.36 -3.19 -30.39
CA VAL A 813 -29.86 -4.49 -29.93
C VAL A 813 -30.14 -5.43 -31.10
N SER A 814 -30.74 -4.94 -32.19
CA SER A 814 -31.15 -5.79 -33.31
C SER A 814 -30.00 -6.49 -34.04
N VAL A 815 -28.76 -6.02 -33.86
CA VAL A 815 -27.55 -6.63 -34.43
C VAL A 815 -26.81 -7.54 -33.44
N VAL A 816 -27.24 -7.58 -32.17
CA VAL A 816 -26.68 -8.46 -31.14
C VAL A 816 -27.60 -9.67 -30.97
N ALA A 817 -27.23 -10.80 -31.56
CA ALA A 817 -28.00 -12.05 -31.45
C ALA A 817 -27.72 -12.84 -30.15
N ALA A 818 -26.75 -12.41 -29.34
CA ALA A 818 -26.25 -13.15 -28.20
C ALA A 818 -26.99 -12.83 -26.89
N GLU A 819 -27.29 -13.85 -26.09
CA GLU A 819 -27.73 -13.66 -24.71
C GLU A 819 -26.56 -13.23 -23.82
N ALA A 820 -26.81 -12.27 -22.92
CA ALA A 820 -25.82 -11.81 -21.97
C ALA A 820 -25.69 -12.80 -20.79
N GLU A 821 -24.47 -13.25 -20.53
CA GLU A 821 -24.12 -14.10 -19.37
C GLU A 821 -23.67 -13.22 -18.19
N LEU A 822 -24.23 -13.45 -17.00
CA LEU A 822 -23.72 -12.83 -15.78
C LEU A 822 -22.57 -13.66 -15.22
N VAL A 823 -21.44 -13.00 -15.00
CA VAL A 823 -20.22 -13.62 -14.47
C VAL A 823 -19.93 -12.99 -13.12
N SER A 824 -19.86 -13.79 -12.06
CA SER A 824 -19.57 -13.26 -10.73
C SER A 824 -18.07 -13.17 -10.48
N GLY A 825 -17.61 -12.02 -9.99
CA GLY A 825 -16.27 -11.80 -9.46
C GLY A 825 -16.06 -12.35 -8.04
N GLY A 826 -17.07 -13.07 -7.52
CA GLY A 826 -17.15 -13.66 -6.19
C GLY A 826 -18.00 -12.85 -5.22
N ASP A 827 -18.14 -13.36 -4.00
CA ASP A 827 -19.09 -12.82 -3.01
C ASP A 827 -18.54 -11.64 -2.20
N LYS A 828 -17.27 -11.27 -2.44
CA LYS A 828 -16.56 -10.19 -1.73
C LYS A 828 -15.83 -9.26 -2.67
N VAL A 829 -16.35 -9.03 -3.88
CA VAL A 829 -15.75 -8.07 -4.82
C VAL A 829 -15.78 -6.69 -4.17
N ALA A 830 -14.60 -6.08 -4.02
CA ALA A 830 -14.50 -4.69 -3.60
C ALA A 830 -14.72 -3.79 -4.82
N MET A 831 -15.65 -2.83 -4.72
CA MET A 831 -15.98 -1.89 -5.79
C MET A 831 -15.83 -0.47 -5.29
N TYR A 832 -15.21 0.37 -6.11
CA TYR A 832 -14.88 1.73 -5.76
C TYR A 832 -15.31 2.66 -6.88
N SER A 833 -16.26 3.54 -6.58
CA SER A 833 -16.76 4.55 -7.51
C SER A 833 -16.15 5.91 -7.23
N PHE A 834 -15.97 6.70 -8.29
CA PHE A 834 -15.45 8.06 -8.29
C PHE A 834 -16.12 8.91 -9.40
N GLY A 835 -17.34 8.54 -9.78
CA GLY A 835 -18.14 9.22 -10.79
C GLY A 835 -18.66 10.58 -10.34
N SER A 836 -18.93 10.78 -9.05
CA SER A 836 -19.31 12.07 -8.45
C SER A 836 -18.27 12.61 -7.47
N LEU A 837 -18.40 13.89 -7.09
CA LEU A 837 -17.51 14.50 -6.10
C LEU A 837 -17.66 13.82 -4.73
N GLU A 838 -18.88 13.45 -4.35
CA GLU A 838 -19.19 12.73 -3.13
C GLU A 838 -18.57 11.33 -3.13
N GLU A 839 -18.68 10.60 -4.26
CA GLU A 839 -18.05 9.29 -4.44
C GLU A 839 -16.53 9.40 -4.36
N TYR A 840 -15.94 10.42 -4.99
CA TYR A 840 -14.50 10.67 -4.92
C TYR A 840 -14.02 11.06 -3.51
N LYS A 841 -14.78 11.87 -2.76
CA LYS A 841 -14.49 12.15 -1.34
C LYS A 841 -14.52 10.87 -0.52
N SER A 842 -15.58 10.06 -0.69
CA SER A 842 -15.71 8.77 -0.02
C SER A 842 -14.57 7.82 -0.37
N LEU A 843 -14.14 7.77 -1.64
CA LEU A 843 -12.97 7.00 -2.06
C LEU A 843 -11.71 7.43 -1.28
N VAL A 844 -11.42 8.74 -1.24
CA VAL A 844 -10.24 9.29 -0.55
C VAL A 844 -10.29 9.04 0.97
N GLU A 845 -11.47 9.09 1.58
CA GLU A 845 -11.68 8.81 3.00
C GLU A 845 -11.53 7.31 3.32
N ARG A 846 -12.20 6.44 2.53
CA ARG A 846 -12.22 4.98 2.74
C ARG A 846 -10.88 4.32 2.47
N ALA A 847 -10.08 4.87 1.55
CA ALA A 847 -8.77 4.34 1.20
C ALA A 847 -7.97 3.99 2.47
N LYS A 848 -7.94 4.87 3.48
CA LYS A 848 -7.06 4.73 4.66
C LYS A 848 -7.28 3.46 5.45
N SER A 849 -8.50 2.98 5.51
CA SER A 849 -8.88 1.79 6.26
C SER A 849 -9.00 0.54 5.38
N ASP A 850 -8.95 0.68 4.06
CA ASP A 850 -9.23 -0.42 3.14
C ASP A 850 -7.96 -1.25 2.86
N PRO A 851 -7.93 -2.55 3.24
CA PRO A 851 -6.75 -3.39 3.04
C PRO A 851 -6.40 -3.65 1.56
N ASP A 852 -7.40 -3.72 0.69
CA ASP A 852 -7.20 -4.02 -0.73
C ASP A 852 -6.60 -2.80 -1.45
N MET A 853 -7.13 -1.60 -1.16
CA MET A 853 -6.53 -0.35 -1.67
C MET A 853 -5.12 -0.10 -1.14
N ASN A 854 -4.88 -0.37 0.15
CA ASN A 854 -3.53 -0.28 0.72
C ASN A 854 -2.58 -1.24 -0.01
N SER A 855 -3.01 -2.48 -0.28
CA SER A 855 -2.21 -3.46 -1.01
C SER A 855 -1.82 -2.99 -2.41
N LEU A 856 -2.76 -2.40 -3.15
CA LEU A 856 -2.50 -1.85 -4.48
C LEU A 856 -1.58 -0.62 -4.44
N ALA A 857 -1.74 0.26 -3.46
CA ALA A 857 -0.93 1.47 -3.33
C ALA A 857 0.57 1.17 -3.11
N PHE A 858 0.88 0.19 -2.26
CA PHE A 858 2.26 -0.19 -1.98
C PHE A 858 2.91 -1.09 -3.05
N LEU A 859 2.13 -1.57 -4.02
CA LEU A 859 2.66 -2.39 -5.11
C LEU A 859 3.68 -1.62 -5.97
N ALA A 860 3.42 -0.33 -6.25
CA ALA A 860 4.36 0.51 -6.97
C ALA A 860 5.70 0.67 -6.24
N ALA A 861 5.66 0.84 -4.91
CA ALA A 861 6.85 0.89 -4.08
C ALA A 861 7.60 -0.46 -4.06
N THR A 862 6.87 -1.57 -4.01
CA THR A 862 7.45 -2.92 -4.09
C THR A 862 8.16 -3.17 -5.42
N LEU A 863 7.55 -2.72 -6.53
CA LEU A 863 8.14 -2.83 -7.87
C LEU A 863 9.41 -2.00 -7.97
N ALA A 864 9.38 -0.73 -7.55
CA ALA A 864 10.54 0.15 -7.57
C ALA A 864 11.68 -0.39 -6.71
N TRP A 865 11.36 -0.89 -5.52
CA TRP A 865 12.31 -1.56 -4.65
C TRP A 865 12.97 -2.76 -5.33
N ARG A 866 12.18 -3.64 -5.93
CA ARG A 866 12.71 -4.82 -6.60
C ARG A 866 13.55 -4.47 -7.83
N GLU A 867 13.20 -3.43 -8.57
CA GLU A 867 14.02 -2.94 -9.67
C GLU A 867 15.38 -2.46 -9.17
N GLN A 868 15.41 -1.74 -8.06
CA GLN A 868 16.63 -1.30 -7.42
C GLN A 868 17.47 -2.46 -6.87
N TRP A 869 16.82 -3.48 -6.30
CA TRP A 869 17.46 -4.71 -5.83
C TRP A 869 18.11 -5.49 -6.98
N ALA A 870 17.38 -5.68 -8.08
CA ALA A 870 17.84 -6.42 -9.25
C ALA A 870 18.91 -5.70 -10.09
N ILE A 871 19.19 -4.41 -9.81
CA ILE A 871 20.33 -3.68 -10.39
C ILE A 871 21.64 -3.99 -9.62
N GLY A 872 21.54 -4.64 -8.45
CA GLY A 872 22.68 -5.13 -7.68
C GLY A 872 23.21 -6.51 -8.11
N GLU A 873 22.46 -7.24 -8.95
CA GLU A 873 22.90 -8.45 -9.67
C GLU A 873 23.38 -8.11 -11.09
#